data_AF-A0A5C7ST90-F1
#
_entry.id   AF-A0A5C7ST90-F1
#
_cell.length_a   1.000
_cell.length_b   1.000
_cell.length_c   1.000
_cell.angle_alpha   90.00
_cell.angle_beta   90.00
_cell.angle_gamma   90.00
#
_symmetry.space_group_name_H-M   'P 1'
#
loop_
_entity.id
_entity.type
_entity.pdbx_description
1 polymer ?
#
loop_
_entity_poly.entity_id
_entity_poly.type
_entity_poly.pdbx_seq_one_letter_code
_entity_poly.pdbx_strand_id
1 'polypeptide(L)'
;MRLSRPVSRHVLPVLLGALFGSVFMAPANAAEVDRAPSPHGQSLFDRLLERGANGAQQVPFPFPALLQRVRAQLDGEDPNGGLAIVLIPLGRSLQRHAAGDVDAFRFPRVVAAVTGEPASDAPAGHLYLKDRLYVAHHERAEALEVISYNEDAGRFEFQLVLDYRAGATPRVVAANRTLCLACHQNEAPIFSRPSWDETSASPPVAARLAATGLDYQGLPWRHGVDVPEAIDAATARANRLGVAQRLWRDGCALATPQAGIDCRAQALLHALRQRLIGTGAPVARADATNRLVDPLLANWQARWPDGLVIPDPQIPNRQPFAGIEGGIAPPSDAELVRYADIPAVFDPLALRAPIEHWRGRDPGDVMRFIHLLGTLFSRADLARIERALARMPQPAAREIDLSCTLRRATDATRLDLDCARGSEVRLQARIRLDGGRSADGILDRLELSGSSAHTGVTLAIAKDHDPASGWPIRFALTARAGGPIRASSGEAITTLRLGGDGGSAHLPGSPGAAEAVVAALELVDDLEPLGHAVEALAQANVAGQDDALTGGPARRMALLAPLLRGLGEDVPAPPAAAAPPPASMADVTRSRTTHWPADLQPFLRQCSQCHAENTAFPPGFLHGDEAQVRANLATCAQRMLHRLDMNRLPPAARSKTPMPPPAAAHAGAFLQSPDLAAMRDLLEHVLQASGVRSADVLAHPYATLAPCRVPTG
;
A
#
# COMPACT_ATOMS: atom_id res chain seq x y z
N MET A 1 28.66 50.06 -59.86
CA MET A 1 28.61 50.40 -61.31
C MET A 1 27.66 49.40 -61.96
N ARG A 2 26.57 49.92 -62.55
CA ARG A 2 25.65 49.34 -63.57
C ARG A 2 25.99 47.91 -64.04
N LEU A 3 25.12 46.90 -63.99
CA LEU A 3 23.93 46.77 -64.85
C LEU A 3 22.96 45.70 -64.29
N SER A 4 21.72 46.12 -64.06
CA SER A 4 20.53 45.29 -64.27
C SER A 4 20.35 45.02 -65.77
N ARG A 5 19.66 43.91 -66.14
CA ARG A 5 18.52 43.80 -67.10
C ARG A 5 18.42 42.41 -67.78
N PRO A 6 17.26 42.00 -68.37
CA PRO A 6 16.03 41.55 -67.69
C PRO A 6 15.30 40.37 -68.43
N VAL A 7 14.14 39.90 -67.93
CA VAL A 7 12.78 39.92 -68.57
C VAL A 7 12.20 38.50 -68.48
N SER A 8 11.22 38.25 -67.61
CA SER A 8 9.76 38.21 -67.89
C SER A 8 9.36 36.94 -68.66
N ARG A 9 8.28 36.22 -68.37
CA ARG A 9 6.98 36.53 -67.77
C ARG A 9 6.30 35.16 -67.58
N HIS A 10 5.54 34.93 -66.50
CA HIS A 10 4.21 34.28 -66.55
C HIS A 10 3.67 34.04 -65.12
N VAL A 11 2.61 34.79 -64.81
CA VAL A 11 1.35 34.38 -64.15
C VAL A 11 1.38 33.81 -62.70
N LEU A 12 0.76 34.61 -61.81
CA LEU A 12 0.13 34.36 -60.48
C LEU A 12 -0.59 32.98 -60.32
N PRO A 13 -1.03 32.51 -59.12
CA PRO A 13 -1.06 33.14 -57.77
C PRO A 13 -0.62 32.23 -56.58
N VAL A 14 -0.07 32.82 -55.51
CA VAL A 14 -0.65 32.99 -54.15
C VAL A 14 -0.99 31.71 -53.37
N LEU A 15 -0.05 31.36 -52.47
CA LEU A 15 -0.27 31.00 -51.05
C LEU A 15 -1.72 31.07 -50.54
N LEU A 16 -2.36 29.92 -50.32
CA LEU A 16 -3.20 29.63 -49.15
C LEU A 16 -3.63 28.16 -49.19
N GLY A 17 -3.26 27.36 -48.19
CA GLY A 17 -3.79 25.99 -48.07
C GLY A 17 -2.87 25.01 -47.35
N ALA A 18 -2.55 25.25 -46.08
CA ALA A 18 -1.95 24.23 -45.20
C ALA A 18 -2.19 24.54 -43.71
N LEU A 19 -3.41 24.94 -43.35
CA LEU A 19 -3.90 24.98 -41.97
C LEU A 19 -5.39 24.61 -42.06
N PHE A 20 -5.88 23.79 -41.12
CA PHE A 20 -7.15 23.03 -41.17
C PHE A 20 -7.09 21.70 -41.93
N GLY A 21 -6.19 20.82 -41.48
CA GLY A 21 -6.51 19.39 -41.49
C GLY A 21 -7.63 19.13 -40.51
N SER A 22 -8.87 19.19 -40.98
CA SER A 22 -10.04 18.68 -40.28
C SER A 22 -9.86 17.17 -40.10
N VAL A 23 -9.39 16.76 -38.91
CA VAL A 23 -9.53 15.38 -38.47
C VAL A 23 -11.02 15.16 -38.32
N PHE A 24 -11.64 14.52 -39.32
CA PHE A 24 -12.94 13.89 -39.14
C PHE A 24 -12.78 12.87 -38.00
N MET A 25 -13.20 13.24 -36.79
CA MET A 25 -13.42 12.29 -35.72
C MET A 25 -14.45 11.28 -36.25
N ALA A 26 -14.02 10.03 -36.39
CA ALA A 26 -14.93 8.91 -36.52
C ALA A 26 -15.99 8.99 -35.40
N PRO A 27 -17.24 8.54 -35.62
CA PRO A 27 -18.23 8.48 -34.56
C PRO A 27 -17.62 7.76 -33.37
N ALA A 28 -17.63 8.43 -32.21
CA ALA A 28 -17.06 7.90 -30.99
C ALA A 28 -17.76 6.58 -30.65
N ASN A 29 -17.10 5.46 -30.95
CA ASN A 29 -17.53 4.15 -30.50
C ASN A 29 -17.63 4.18 -28.97
N ALA A 30 -18.65 3.50 -28.43
CA ALA A 30 -18.79 3.27 -27.00
C ALA A 30 -17.44 2.85 -26.42
N ALA A 31 -16.92 3.59 -25.43
CA ALA A 31 -15.65 3.25 -24.82
C ALA A 31 -15.70 1.79 -24.35
N GLU A 32 -14.69 1.03 -24.76
CA GLU A 32 -14.54 -0.35 -24.31
C GLU A 32 -14.35 -0.34 -22.80
N VAL A 33 -15.11 -1.18 -22.08
CA VAL A 33 -14.96 -1.26 -20.62
C VAL A 33 -13.60 -1.90 -20.34
N ASP A 34 -12.70 -1.16 -19.69
CA ASP A 34 -11.39 -1.69 -19.30
C ASP A 34 -11.55 -2.68 -18.14
N ARG A 35 -11.82 -3.94 -18.52
CA ARG A 35 -11.76 -5.11 -17.65
C ARG A 35 -10.49 -5.91 -17.88
N ALA A 36 -9.54 -5.39 -18.67
CA ALA A 36 -8.35 -6.16 -18.98
C ALA A 36 -7.59 -6.42 -17.68
N PRO A 37 -7.48 -7.68 -17.21
CA PRO A 37 -6.57 -7.97 -16.11
C PRO A 37 -5.18 -7.51 -16.53
N SER A 38 -4.31 -7.24 -15.54
CA SER A 38 -2.91 -6.99 -15.86
C SER A 38 -2.40 -8.03 -16.84
N PRO A 39 -1.75 -7.64 -17.96
CA PRO A 39 -1.10 -8.58 -18.83
C PRO A 39 0.10 -9.28 -18.14
N HIS A 40 0.42 -8.89 -16.91
CA HIS A 40 1.55 -9.36 -16.13
C HIS A 40 1.08 -9.98 -14.80
N GLY A 41 1.36 -11.27 -14.60
CA GLY A 41 1.32 -11.93 -13.30
C GLY A 41 -0.06 -12.14 -12.67
N GLN A 42 -0.02 -12.58 -11.41
CA GLN A 42 -1.17 -12.88 -10.57
C GLN A 42 -1.16 -12.03 -9.30
N SER A 43 -2.33 -11.56 -8.86
CA SER A 43 -2.43 -10.83 -7.59
C SER A 43 -2.07 -11.76 -6.41
N LEU A 44 -1.77 -11.19 -5.25
CA LEU A 44 -1.54 -12.00 -4.05
C LEU A 44 -2.80 -12.79 -3.63
N PHE A 45 -4.00 -12.29 -3.95
CA PHE A 45 -5.23 -13.04 -3.77
C PHE A 45 -5.27 -14.25 -4.71
N ASP A 46 -4.92 -14.10 -5.98
CA ASP A 46 -4.87 -15.21 -6.93
C ASP A 46 -3.88 -16.30 -6.47
N ARG A 47 -2.74 -15.89 -5.90
CA ARG A 47 -1.71 -16.80 -5.36
C ARG A 47 -2.10 -17.45 -4.04
N LEU A 48 -3.03 -16.86 -3.28
CA LEU A 48 -3.55 -17.42 -2.04
C LEU A 48 -4.52 -18.59 -2.29
N LEU A 49 -5.20 -18.58 -3.44
CA LEU A 49 -6.22 -19.56 -3.78
C LEU A 49 -5.61 -20.86 -4.32
N GLU A 50 -6.16 -21.98 -3.87
CA GLU A 50 -5.88 -23.27 -4.48
C GLU A 50 -6.52 -23.35 -5.87
N ARG A 51 -5.96 -24.22 -6.73
CA ARG A 51 -6.57 -24.55 -8.02
C ARG A 51 -7.17 -25.95 -7.97
N GLY A 52 -8.40 -26.08 -8.46
CA GLY A 52 -9.08 -27.37 -8.63
C GLY A 52 -8.46 -28.19 -9.76
N ALA A 53 -8.93 -29.44 -9.88
CA ALA A 53 -8.48 -30.36 -10.93
C ALA A 53 -8.74 -29.82 -12.37
N ASN A 54 -9.73 -28.94 -12.51
CA ASN A 54 -10.05 -28.23 -13.76
C ASN A 54 -9.25 -26.92 -13.96
N GLY A 55 -8.31 -26.61 -13.06
CA GLY A 55 -7.51 -25.39 -13.07
C GLY A 55 -8.23 -24.14 -12.55
N ALA A 56 -9.52 -24.23 -12.18
CA ALA A 56 -10.29 -23.11 -11.64
C ALA A 56 -9.84 -22.77 -10.21
N GLN A 57 -9.85 -21.49 -9.86
CA GLN A 57 -9.56 -21.04 -8.49
C GLN A 57 -10.66 -21.52 -7.54
N GLN A 58 -10.25 -22.12 -6.43
CA GLN A 58 -11.15 -22.55 -5.35
C GLN A 58 -11.18 -21.46 -4.28
N VAL A 59 -12.23 -20.65 -4.28
CA VAL A 59 -12.45 -19.65 -3.22
C VAL A 59 -13.13 -20.33 -2.02
N PRO A 60 -12.53 -20.30 -0.81
CA PRO A 60 -13.17 -20.87 0.37
C PRO A 60 -14.51 -20.19 0.68
N PHE A 61 -15.50 -21.00 1.03
CA PHE A 61 -16.82 -20.59 1.48
C PHE A 61 -17.19 -21.40 2.74
N PRO A 62 -17.84 -20.80 3.76
CA PRO A 62 -18.30 -19.41 3.87
C PRO A 62 -17.16 -18.40 4.14
N PHE A 63 -17.50 -17.12 4.28
CA PHE A 63 -16.52 -16.03 4.46
C PHE A 63 -15.48 -16.30 5.58
N PRO A 64 -15.87 -16.83 6.76
CA PRO A 64 -14.90 -17.21 7.79
C PRO A 64 -13.83 -18.22 7.33
N ALA A 65 -14.15 -19.13 6.39
CA ALA A 65 -13.17 -20.07 5.85
C ALA A 65 -12.11 -19.39 4.97
N LEU A 66 -12.51 -18.35 4.22
CA LEU A 66 -11.57 -17.51 3.48
C LEU A 66 -10.66 -16.74 4.44
N LEU A 67 -11.22 -16.19 5.52
CA LEU A 67 -10.41 -15.50 6.53
C LEU A 67 -9.44 -16.45 7.24
N GLN A 68 -9.83 -17.70 7.49
CA GLN A 68 -8.93 -18.71 8.03
C GLN A 68 -7.77 -19.02 7.06
N ARG A 69 -8.05 -19.09 5.75
CA ARG A 69 -7.00 -19.24 4.72
C ARG A 69 -6.01 -18.08 4.74
N VAL A 70 -6.50 -16.85 4.90
CA VAL A 70 -5.65 -15.66 5.04
C VAL A 70 -4.82 -15.73 6.31
N ARG A 71 -5.43 -16.07 7.47
CA ARG A 71 -4.74 -16.19 8.76
C ARG A 71 -3.63 -17.23 8.76
N ALA A 72 -3.77 -18.30 7.99
CA ALA A 72 -2.71 -19.30 7.82
C ALA A 72 -1.40 -18.73 7.20
N GLN A 73 -1.44 -17.52 6.64
CA GLN A 73 -0.25 -16.82 6.13
C GLN A 73 0.36 -15.85 7.15
N LEU A 74 -0.23 -15.67 8.32
CA LEU A 74 0.13 -14.65 9.30
C LEU A 74 0.74 -15.27 10.55
N ASP A 75 1.44 -14.44 11.32
CA ASP A 75 1.92 -14.78 12.64
C ASP A 75 0.74 -14.98 13.61
N GLY A 76 0.60 -16.20 14.13
CA GLY A 76 -0.46 -16.56 15.08
C GLY A 76 -0.31 -15.88 16.44
N GLU A 77 0.89 -15.38 16.76
CA GLU A 77 1.18 -14.66 18.00
C GLU A 77 0.86 -13.15 17.91
N ASP A 78 0.42 -12.66 16.74
CA ASP A 78 -0.10 -11.30 16.62
C ASP A 78 -1.35 -11.14 17.51
N PRO A 79 -1.43 -10.11 18.39
CA PRO A 79 -2.53 -9.95 19.34
C PRO A 79 -3.93 -9.97 18.73
N ASN A 80 -4.06 -9.56 17.46
CA ASN A 80 -5.32 -9.56 16.72
C ASN A 80 -5.35 -10.60 15.57
N GLY A 81 -4.41 -11.55 15.59
CA GLY A 81 -4.21 -12.54 14.52
C GLY A 81 -3.84 -11.92 13.17
N GLY A 82 -3.33 -10.68 13.17
CA GLY A 82 -2.88 -9.97 11.97
C GLY A 82 -3.97 -9.58 10.96
N LEU A 83 -5.25 -9.68 11.34
CA LEU A 83 -6.37 -9.39 10.46
C LEU A 83 -7.36 -8.44 11.14
N ALA A 84 -7.44 -7.21 10.64
CA ALA A 84 -8.39 -6.22 11.14
C ALA A 84 -9.73 -6.38 10.41
N ILE A 85 -10.82 -6.56 11.17
CA ILE A 85 -12.17 -6.80 10.63
C ILE A 85 -13.12 -5.76 11.21
N VAL A 86 -13.91 -5.11 10.34
CA VAL A 86 -14.95 -4.16 10.76
C VAL A 86 -16.26 -4.44 10.02
N LEU A 87 -17.39 -4.17 10.68
CA LEU A 87 -18.71 -4.14 10.03
C LEU A 87 -19.08 -2.71 9.68
N ILE A 88 -19.63 -2.49 8.48
CA ILE A 88 -20.00 -1.17 7.96
C ILE A 88 -21.44 -1.25 7.43
N PRO A 89 -22.46 -0.99 8.27
CA PRO A 89 -23.87 -1.07 7.86
C PRO A 89 -24.22 -0.02 6.81
N LEU A 90 -24.05 1.27 7.12
CA LEU A 90 -24.41 2.40 6.26
C LEU A 90 -23.21 2.89 5.45
N GLY A 91 -22.43 1.98 4.87
CA GLY A 91 -21.18 2.26 4.18
C GLY A 91 -21.32 3.01 2.86
N ARG A 92 -20.17 3.36 2.25
CA ARG A 92 -20.09 4.17 1.02
C ARG A 92 -19.68 3.37 -0.23
N SER A 93 -19.71 2.04 -0.13
CA SER A 93 -19.26 1.12 -1.18
C SER A 93 -20.24 1.01 -2.36
N LEU A 94 -19.79 0.35 -3.42
CA LEU A 94 -20.64 0.03 -4.57
C LEU A 94 -21.82 -0.86 -4.16
N GLN A 95 -21.59 -1.88 -3.33
CA GLN A 95 -22.59 -2.86 -2.93
C GLN A 95 -23.53 -2.40 -1.79
N ARG A 96 -23.43 -1.15 -1.32
CA ARG A 96 -24.17 -0.67 -0.13
C ARG A 96 -25.70 -0.83 -0.21
N HIS A 97 -26.25 -0.87 -1.41
CA HIS A 97 -27.69 -0.96 -1.64
C HIS A 97 -28.21 -2.40 -1.72
N ALA A 98 -27.34 -3.41 -1.68
CA ALA A 98 -27.75 -4.80 -1.90
C ALA A 98 -28.69 -5.33 -0.79
N ALA A 99 -28.51 -4.87 0.46
CA ALA A 99 -29.47 -5.14 1.53
C ALA A 99 -30.67 -4.16 1.54
N GLY A 100 -30.50 -2.97 0.97
CA GLY A 100 -31.37 -1.82 1.22
C GLY A 100 -31.04 -1.11 2.54
N ASP A 101 -31.39 0.18 2.62
CA ASP A 101 -30.99 1.05 3.75
C ASP A 101 -31.59 0.61 5.11
N VAL A 102 -32.75 -0.05 5.08
CA VAL A 102 -33.46 -0.52 6.28
C VAL A 102 -32.80 -1.77 6.88
N ASP A 103 -32.42 -2.73 6.03
CA ASP A 103 -31.81 -4.00 6.46
C ASP A 103 -30.28 -3.92 6.62
N ALA A 104 -29.69 -2.72 6.46
CA ALA A 104 -28.25 -2.50 6.49
C ALA A 104 -27.56 -3.02 7.77
N PHE A 105 -28.25 -3.01 8.92
CA PHE A 105 -27.74 -3.56 10.18
C PHE A 105 -27.88 -5.07 10.30
N ARG A 106 -28.85 -5.66 9.60
CA ARG A 106 -29.05 -7.11 9.54
C ARG A 106 -28.02 -7.76 8.61
N PHE A 107 -27.66 -7.05 7.54
CA PHE A 107 -26.68 -7.51 6.54
C PHE A 107 -25.59 -6.46 6.29
N PRO A 108 -24.76 -6.12 7.29
CA PRO A 108 -23.72 -5.12 7.13
C PRO A 108 -22.62 -5.62 6.18
N ARG A 109 -21.98 -4.68 5.48
CA ARG A 109 -20.75 -5.01 4.73
C ARG A 109 -19.65 -5.35 5.73
N VAL A 110 -18.97 -6.46 5.53
CA VAL A 110 -17.77 -6.82 6.27
C VAL A 110 -16.56 -6.33 5.48
N VAL A 111 -15.59 -5.71 6.15
CA VAL A 111 -14.28 -5.41 5.58
C VAL A 111 -13.22 -6.09 6.41
N ALA A 112 -12.32 -6.83 5.75
CA ALA A 112 -11.14 -7.43 6.34
C ALA A 112 -9.88 -6.90 5.64
N ALA A 113 -8.92 -6.39 6.41
CA ALA A 113 -7.63 -5.93 5.92
C ALA A 113 -6.50 -6.67 6.61
N VAL A 114 -5.50 -7.12 5.85
CA VAL A 114 -4.34 -7.80 6.42
C VAL A 114 -3.36 -6.77 6.98
N THR A 115 -3.22 -6.75 8.30
CA THR A 115 -2.41 -5.79 9.05
C THR A 115 -1.20 -6.45 9.73
N GLY A 116 -1.20 -7.77 9.90
CA GLY A 116 -0.10 -8.53 10.50
C GLY A 116 0.93 -9.03 9.49
N GLU A 117 2.08 -9.45 10.00
CA GLU A 117 3.17 -10.04 9.23
C GLU A 117 3.15 -11.56 9.29
N PRO A 118 3.87 -12.25 8.38
CA PRO A 118 4.15 -13.68 8.57
C PRO A 118 5.01 -13.91 9.82
N ALA A 119 4.94 -15.13 10.36
CA ALA A 119 5.82 -15.58 11.44
C ALA A 119 7.30 -15.43 11.05
N SER A 120 8.15 -15.11 12.02
CA SER A 120 9.57 -14.77 11.78
C SER A 120 10.38 -15.92 11.17
N ASP A 121 9.94 -17.16 11.36
CA ASP A 121 10.55 -18.39 10.83
C ASP A 121 9.96 -18.85 9.49
N ALA A 122 9.01 -18.10 8.93
CA ALA A 122 8.33 -18.45 7.68
C ALA A 122 9.31 -18.82 6.54
N PRO A 123 8.96 -19.82 5.70
CA PRO A 123 9.82 -20.27 4.62
C PRO A 123 10.04 -19.17 3.57
N ALA A 124 11.15 -19.28 2.82
CA ALA A 124 11.33 -18.45 1.64
C ALA A 124 10.18 -18.71 0.64
N GLY A 125 9.68 -17.66 -0.02
CA GLY A 125 8.51 -17.75 -0.89
C GLY A 125 7.16 -17.63 -0.19
N HIS A 126 7.12 -17.57 1.14
CA HIS A 126 5.88 -17.32 1.90
C HIS A 126 5.23 -16.00 1.48
N LEU A 127 3.89 -15.98 1.38
CA LEU A 127 3.15 -14.81 0.90
C LEU A 127 3.26 -13.66 1.90
N TYR A 128 3.55 -12.46 1.40
CA TYR A 128 3.56 -11.26 2.23
C TYR A 128 2.29 -10.44 1.97
N LEU A 129 1.27 -10.67 2.80
CA LEU A 129 -0.07 -10.10 2.61
C LEU A 129 -0.29 -8.76 3.32
N LYS A 130 0.55 -8.42 4.31
CA LYS A 130 0.47 -7.16 5.08
C LYS A 130 0.36 -5.95 4.17
N ASP A 131 -0.64 -5.11 4.43
CA ASP A 131 -0.93 -3.87 3.70
C ASP A 131 -1.23 -4.09 2.19
N ARG A 132 -1.38 -5.34 1.75
CA ARG A 132 -1.45 -5.73 0.33
C ARG A 132 -2.71 -6.51 -0.04
N LEU A 133 -3.48 -6.97 0.93
CA LEU A 133 -4.74 -7.68 0.70
C LEU A 133 -5.87 -7.09 1.56
N TYR A 134 -6.95 -6.72 0.87
CA TYR A 134 -8.18 -6.21 1.44
C TYR A 134 -9.34 -6.95 0.79
N VAL A 135 -10.25 -7.46 1.62
CA VAL A 135 -11.42 -8.21 1.17
C VAL A 135 -12.65 -7.64 1.84
N ALA A 136 -13.67 -7.32 1.07
CA ALA A 136 -14.97 -6.96 1.59
C ALA A 136 -16.01 -8.01 1.17
N HIS A 137 -16.89 -8.37 2.10
CA HIS A 137 -17.98 -9.31 1.87
C HIS A 137 -19.32 -8.61 2.12
N HIS A 138 -20.26 -8.81 1.22
CA HIS A 138 -21.63 -8.36 1.40
C HIS A 138 -22.60 -9.50 1.11
N GLU A 139 -23.24 -10.03 2.15
CA GLU A 139 -24.05 -11.25 2.08
C GLU A 139 -25.19 -11.15 1.04
N ARG A 140 -25.95 -10.04 1.07
CA ARG A 140 -27.06 -9.82 0.11
C ARG A 140 -26.62 -9.49 -1.31
N ALA A 141 -25.35 -9.13 -1.50
CA ALA A 141 -24.79 -8.95 -2.83
C ALA A 141 -24.26 -10.27 -3.38
N GLU A 142 -24.17 -11.32 -2.55
CA GLU A 142 -23.65 -12.63 -2.90
C GLU A 142 -22.25 -12.53 -3.54
N ALA A 143 -21.43 -11.58 -3.05
CA ALA A 143 -20.18 -11.20 -3.68
C ALA A 143 -19.10 -10.76 -2.68
N LEU A 144 -17.85 -10.91 -3.13
CA LEU A 144 -16.67 -10.28 -2.52
C LEU A 144 -16.12 -9.17 -3.42
N GLU A 145 -15.65 -8.09 -2.81
CA GLU A 145 -14.80 -7.08 -3.45
C GLU A 145 -13.38 -7.24 -2.90
N VAL A 146 -12.42 -7.46 -3.78
CA VAL A 146 -11.03 -7.75 -3.40
C VAL A 146 -10.11 -6.70 -4.02
N ILE A 147 -9.27 -6.10 -3.17
CA ILE A 147 -8.16 -5.25 -3.60
C ILE A 147 -6.87 -5.96 -3.18
N SER A 148 -6.07 -6.38 -4.17
CA SER A 148 -4.89 -7.20 -3.92
C SER A 148 -3.69 -6.72 -4.72
N TYR A 149 -2.53 -6.63 -4.07
CA TYR A 149 -1.30 -6.24 -4.73
C TYR A 149 -0.82 -7.33 -5.69
N ASN A 150 -0.51 -6.96 -6.92
CA ASN A 150 0.15 -7.78 -7.91
C ASN A 150 1.61 -7.34 -8.01
N GLU A 151 2.50 -8.15 -7.44
CA GLU A 151 3.94 -7.85 -7.40
C GLU A 151 4.55 -7.81 -8.80
N ASP A 152 4.11 -8.68 -9.71
CA ASP A 152 4.60 -8.75 -11.09
C ASP A 152 4.19 -7.53 -11.92
N ALA A 153 3.07 -6.89 -11.57
CA ALA A 153 2.59 -5.66 -12.20
C ALA A 153 3.02 -4.39 -11.44
N GLY A 154 3.47 -4.51 -10.19
CA GLY A 154 3.83 -3.39 -9.33
C GLY A 154 2.65 -2.50 -8.91
N ARG A 155 1.42 -3.03 -8.87
CA ARG A 155 0.20 -2.25 -8.60
C ARG A 155 -0.88 -3.08 -7.91
N PHE A 156 -1.94 -2.44 -7.40
CA PHE A 156 -3.13 -3.15 -6.95
C PHE A 156 -4.07 -3.50 -8.10
N GLU A 157 -4.60 -4.72 -8.02
CA GLU A 157 -5.68 -5.24 -8.85
C GLU A 157 -7.00 -5.15 -8.09
N PHE A 158 -8.07 -4.89 -8.84
CA PHE A 158 -9.44 -4.86 -8.34
C PHE A 158 -10.18 -6.08 -8.90
N GLN A 159 -10.65 -6.94 -8.02
CA GLN A 159 -11.30 -8.20 -8.38
C GLN A 159 -12.67 -8.30 -7.69
N LEU A 160 -13.60 -9.00 -8.33
CA LEU A 160 -14.86 -9.41 -7.74
C LEU A 160 -14.87 -10.93 -7.61
N VAL A 161 -15.42 -11.44 -6.52
CA VAL A 161 -15.83 -12.84 -6.44
C VAL A 161 -17.34 -12.86 -6.53
N LEU A 162 -17.87 -13.34 -7.66
CA LEU A 162 -19.30 -13.49 -7.89
C LEU A 162 -19.77 -14.85 -7.37
N ASP A 163 -21.09 -15.03 -7.27
CA ASP A 163 -21.71 -16.31 -6.88
C ASP A 163 -21.25 -16.79 -5.48
N TYR A 164 -20.92 -15.85 -4.58
CA TYR A 164 -20.41 -16.12 -3.25
C TYR A 164 -21.55 -16.39 -2.25
N ARG A 165 -22.22 -17.53 -2.42
CA ARG A 165 -23.36 -17.95 -1.59
C ARG A 165 -23.46 -19.46 -1.46
N ALA A 166 -24.27 -19.92 -0.50
CA ALA A 166 -24.52 -21.34 -0.30
C ALA A 166 -25.13 -21.99 -1.56
N GLY A 167 -24.60 -23.14 -1.96
CA GLY A 167 -25.07 -23.90 -3.12
C GLY A 167 -24.58 -23.37 -4.48
N ALA A 168 -23.75 -22.32 -4.51
CA ALA A 168 -23.13 -21.81 -5.73
C ALA A 168 -21.62 -22.07 -5.75
N THR A 169 -20.99 -21.92 -6.91
CA THR A 169 -19.52 -21.99 -7.06
C THR A 169 -18.98 -20.58 -7.24
N PRO A 170 -18.22 -20.04 -6.28
CA PRO A 170 -17.67 -18.69 -6.40
C PRO A 170 -16.76 -18.54 -7.62
N ARG A 171 -16.83 -17.38 -8.29
CA ARG A 171 -16.03 -17.09 -9.49
C ARG A 171 -15.27 -15.79 -9.34
N VAL A 172 -13.95 -15.85 -9.46
CA VAL A 172 -13.09 -14.67 -9.45
C VAL A 172 -13.08 -14.04 -10.84
N VAL A 173 -13.39 -12.75 -10.92
CA VAL A 173 -13.35 -11.96 -12.16
C VAL A 173 -12.65 -10.62 -11.93
N ALA A 174 -12.05 -10.06 -12.97
CA ALA A 174 -11.53 -8.69 -12.92
C ALA A 174 -12.69 -7.70 -12.80
N ALA A 175 -12.57 -6.71 -11.89
CA ALA A 175 -13.51 -5.61 -11.81
C ALA A 175 -13.27 -4.62 -12.96
N ASN A 176 -14.29 -3.82 -13.30
CA ASN A 176 -14.15 -2.69 -14.21
C ASN A 176 -13.19 -1.66 -13.57
N ARG A 177 -11.96 -1.57 -14.09
CA ARG A 177 -10.91 -0.73 -13.49
C ARG A 177 -11.30 0.73 -13.52
N THR A 178 -11.86 1.22 -14.63
CA THR A 178 -12.35 2.60 -14.76
C THR A 178 -13.36 2.95 -13.68
N LEU A 179 -14.30 2.05 -13.38
CA LEU A 179 -15.26 2.24 -12.29
C LEU A 179 -14.56 2.27 -10.92
N CYS A 180 -13.63 1.35 -10.65
CA CYS A 180 -12.90 1.31 -9.39
C CYS A 180 -12.09 2.60 -9.16
N LEU A 181 -11.40 3.11 -10.19
CA LEU A 181 -10.53 4.28 -10.10
C LEU A 181 -11.29 5.60 -9.87
N ALA A 182 -12.59 5.66 -10.19
CA ALA A 182 -13.40 6.82 -9.84
C ALA A 182 -13.47 7.06 -8.31
N CYS A 183 -13.46 5.98 -7.53
CA CYS A 183 -13.34 6.04 -6.07
C CYS A 183 -11.88 5.94 -5.62
N HIS A 184 -11.17 4.91 -6.10
CA HIS A 184 -9.79 4.58 -5.75
C HIS A 184 -8.78 5.40 -6.59
N GLN A 185 -8.82 6.72 -6.43
CA GLN A 185 -8.04 7.70 -7.22
C GLN A 185 -6.53 7.47 -7.20
N ASN A 186 -6.04 6.68 -6.25
CA ASN A 186 -4.63 6.39 -6.03
C ASN A 186 -4.23 5.01 -6.59
N GLU A 187 -5.15 4.33 -7.28
CA GLU A 187 -5.02 2.96 -7.75
C GLU A 187 -4.71 1.95 -6.62
N ALA A 188 -5.22 2.23 -5.42
CA ALA A 188 -4.96 1.50 -4.18
C ALA A 188 -6.17 1.61 -3.23
N PRO A 189 -6.21 0.85 -2.11
CA PRO A 189 -7.30 0.90 -1.14
C PRO A 189 -7.51 2.32 -0.57
N ILE A 190 -8.76 2.65 -0.22
CA ILE A 190 -9.15 3.91 0.42
C ILE A 190 -10.09 3.62 1.58
N PHE A 191 -10.02 4.42 2.64
CA PHE A 191 -10.86 4.26 3.82
C PHE A 191 -11.10 5.57 4.54
N SER A 192 -12.04 5.58 5.50
CA SER A 192 -12.31 6.77 6.30
C SER A 192 -11.10 7.14 7.13
N ARG A 193 -10.79 8.43 7.23
CA ARG A 193 -9.93 8.91 8.32
C ARG A 193 -10.58 8.61 9.69
N PRO A 194 -9.79 8.58 10.78
CA PRO A 194 -10.33 8.55 12.15
C PRO A 194 -11.42 9.61 12.37
N SER A 195 -12.49 9.33 13.11
CA SER A 195 -12.74 8.27 14.11
C SER A 195 -13.46 6.99 13.65
N TRP A 196 -13.77 6.84 12.36
CA TRP A 196 -14.46 5.66 11.80
C TRP A 196 -15.89 5.42 12.30
N ASP A 197 -16.69 6.49 12.34
CA ASP A 197 -18.03 6.49 12.94
C ASP A 197 -19.12 5.74 12.17
N GLU A 198 -18.79 5.21 10.99
CA GLU A 198 -19.67 4.34 10.20
C GLU A 198 -19.50 2.85 10.51
N THR A 199 -18.55 2.50 11.38
CA THR A 199 -18.14 1.11 11.60
C THR A 199 -18.62 0.56 12.94
N SER A 200 -18.48 -0.76 13.12
CA SER A 200 -18.68 -1.45 14.39
C SER A 200 -17.83 -0.94 15.56
N ALA A 201 -16.79 -0.13 15.32
CA ALA A 201 -16.03 0.53 16.39
C ALA A 201 -16.79 1.72 17.01
N SER A 202 -17.78 2.27 16.30
CA SER A 202 -18.57 3.40 16.79
C SER A 202 -19.64 2.91 17.77
N PRO A 203 -19.74 3.45 19.00
CA PRO A 203 -20.76 3.05 19.98
C PRO A 203 -22.21 3.04 19.43
N PRO A 204 -22.71 4.07 18.72
CA PRO A 204 -24.08 4.05 18.18
C PRO A 204 -24.31 2.97 17.11
N VAL A 205 -23.28 2.61 16.34
CA VAL A 205 -23.35 1.54 15.33
C VAL A 205 -23.29 0.18 16.02
N ALA A 206 -22.37 0.00 16.96
CA ALA A 206 -22.20 -1.23 17.72
C ALA A 206 -23.46 -1.60 18.51
N ALA A 207 -24.12 -0.62 19.13
CA ALA A 207 -25.38 -0.82 19.86
C ALA A 207 -26.50 -1.32 18.94
N ARG A 208 -26.61 -0.76 17.72
CA ARG A 208 -27.60 -1.18 16.72
C ARG A 208 -27.30 -2.56 16.14
N LEU A 209 -26.03 -2.84 15.86
CA LEU A 209 -25.58 -4.19 15.47
C LEU A 209 -25.87 -5.22 16.57
N ALA A 210 -25.73 -4.85 17.85
CA ALA A 210 -26.03 -5.74 18.97
C ALA A 210 -27.54 -5.99 19.10
N ALA A 211 -28.37 -4.98 18.83
CA ALA A 211 -29.83 -5.07 18.92
C ALA A 211 -30.45 -6.03 17.89
N THR A 212 -29.73 -6.38 16.82
CA THR A 212 -30.22 -7.39 15.85
C THR A 212 -30.18 -8.81 16.42
N GLY A 213 -29.38 -9.06 17.46
CA GLY A 213 -29.16 -10.39 18.03
C GLY A 213 -28.37 -11.37 17.14
N LEU A 214 -27.79 -10.91 16.03
CA LEU A 214 -27.05 -11.74 15.09
C LEU A 214 -25.58 -11.95 15.54
N ASP A 215 -25.02 -13.10 15.16
CA ASP A 215 -23.62 -13.47 15.41
C ASP A 215 -22.66 -13.04 14.29
N TYR A 216 -23.21 -12.59 13.15
CA TYR A 216 -22.49 -12.21 11.94
C TYR A 216 -21.43 -13.24 11.53
N GLN A 217 -21.84 -14.52 11.43
CA GLN A 217 -20.97 -15.64 11.04
C GLN A 217 -19.79 -15.88 12.02
N GLY A 218 -19.95 -15.45 13.28
CA GLY A 218 -18.94 -15.60 14.32
C GLY A 218 -17.74 -14.65 14.20
N LEU A 219 -17.87 -13.58 13.40
CA LEU A 219 -16.78 -12.61 13.20
C LEU A 219 -16.53 -11.75 14.46
N PRO A 220 -15.26 -11.43 14.78
CA PRO A 220 -14.93 -10.57 15.93
C PRO A 220 -15.17 -9.09 15.61
N TRP A 221 -16.42 -8.63 15.71
CA TRP A 221 -16.81 -7.26 15.35
C TRP A 221 -16.92 -6.30 16.55
N ARG A 222 -16.82 -6.81 17.78
CA ARG A 222 -16.86 -6.00 19.01
C ARG A 222 -15.43 -5.60 19.38
N HIS A 223 -15.03 -4.40 18.99
CA HIS A 223 -13.69 -3.86 19.19
C HIS A 223 -13.73 -2.33 19.34
N GLY A 224 -12.61 -1.75 19.78
CA GLY A 224 -12.45 -0.30 19.83
C GLY A 224 -12.06 0.29 18.48
N VAL A 225 -11.61 1.56 18.51
CA VAL A 225 -11.12 2.30 17.35
C VAL A 225 -9.75 1.82 16.86
N ASP A 226 -9.03 1.04 17.67
CA ASP A 226 -7.72 0.47 17.36
C ASP A 226 -7.74 -0.43 16.11
N VAL A 227 -8.81 -1.21 15.92
CA VAL A 227 -8.98 -2.08 14.74
C VAL A 227 -9.14 -1.29 13.44
N PRO A 228 -10.09 -0.35 13.30
CA PRO A 228 -10.15 0.48 12.11
C PRO A 228 -8.94 1.41 11.94
N GLU A 229 -8.30 1.88 13.02
CA GLU A 229 -7.02 2.61 12.93
C GLU A 229 -5.91 1.75 12.30
N ALA A 230 -5.87 0.45 12.60
CA ALA A 230 -4.95 -0.48 11.94
C ALA A 230 -5.23 -0.61 10.44
N ILE A 231 -6.50 -0.56 10.02
CA ILE A 231 -6.89 -0.52 8.60
C ILE A 231 -6.43 0.78 7.94
N ASP A 232 -6.64 1.93 8.59
CA ASP A 232 -6.19 3.23 8.09
C ASP A 232 -4.66 3.26 7.91
N ALA A 233 -3.93 2.81 8.93
CA ALA A 233 -2.47 2.73 8.89
C ALA A 233 -1.96 1.78 7.78
N ALA A 234 -2.63 0.64 7.57
CA ALA A 234 -2.33 -0.28 6.48
C ALA A 234 -2.58 0.36 5.11
N THR A 235 -3.67 1.09 4.98
CA THR A 235 -4.07 1.78 3.76
C THR A 235 -3.09 2.90 3.40
N ALA A 236 -2.63 3.67 4.39
CA ALA A 236 -1.60 4.68 4.21
C ALA A 236 -0.28 4.07 3.68
N ARG A 237 0.13 2.91 4.21
CA ARG A 237 1.33 2.19 3.73
C ARG A 237 1.12 1.59 2.34
N ALA A 238 -0.05 1.00 2.08
CA ALA A 238 -0.42 0.42 0.79
C ALA A 238 -0.28 1.44 -0.35
N ASN A 239 -0.78 2.66 -0.15
CA ASN A 239 -0.76 3.73 -1.16
C ASN A 239 0.67 4.22 -1.47
N ARG A 240 1.64 3.99 -0.60
CA ARG A 240 3.05 4.33 -0.84
C ARG A 240 3.79 3.29 -1.68
N LEU A 241 3.24 2.09 -1.86
CA LEU A 241 3.83 1.07 -2.74
C LEU A 241 3.89 1.56 -4.20
N GLY A 242 2.85 2.28 -4.67
CA GLY A 242 2.84 2.86 -6.01
C GLY A 242 3.95 3.92 -6.19
N VAL A 243 4.21 4.73 -5.17
CA VAL A 243 5.29 5.72 -5.17
C VAL A 243 6.66 5.05 -5.23
N ALA A 244 6.87 4.00 -4.42
CA ALA A 244 8.10 3.21 -4.45
C ALA A 244 8.33 2.59 -5.84
N GLN A 245 7.29 2.01 -6.45
CA GLN A 245 7.38 1.43 -7.80
C GLN A 245 7.65 2.50 -8.87
N ARG A 246 7.06 3.69 -8.76
CA ARG A 246 7.32 4.81 -9.68
C ARG A 246 8.78 5.25 -9.63
N LEU A 247 9.33 5.42 -8.43
CA LEU A 247 10.74 5.81 -8.25
C LEU A 247 11.71 4.68 -8.65
N TRP A 248 11.37 3.43 -8.34
CA TRP A 248 12.15 2.27 -8.79
C TRP A 248 12.23 2.17 -10.31
N ARG A 249 11.08 2.23 -10.99
CA ARG A 249 10.99 2.03 -12.44
C ARG A 249 11.50 3.25 -13.19
N ASP A 250 10.89 4.40 -12.91
CA ASP A 250 11.07 5.63 -13.66
C ASP A 250 12.10 6.55 -13.01
N GLY A 251 12.30 6.51 -11.69
CA GLY A 251 13.36 7.29 -11.04
C GLY A 251 14.76 6.75 -11.38
N CYS A 252 14.93 5.43 -11.42
CA CYS A 252 16.18 4.78 -11.85
C CYS A 252 16.24 4.45 -13.36
N ALA A 253 15.31 4.91 -14.20
CA ALA A 253 15.45 4.77 -15.65
C ALA A 253 16.43 5.82 -16.20
N LEU A 254 17.73 5.53 -16.05
CA LEU A 254 18.85 6.41 -16.40
C LEU A 254 19.29 6.24 -17.86
N ALA A 255 20.28 7.02 -18.28
CA ALA A 255 20.75 7.11 -19.67
C ALA A 255 21.20 5.77 -20.26
N THR A 256 21.72 4.85 -19.45
CA THR A 256 22.13 3.51 -19.89
C THR A 256 21.43 2.43 -19.05
N PRO A 257 21.16 1.23 -19.61
CA PRO A 257 20.63 0.11 -18.85
C PRO A 257 21.48 -0.24 -17.62
N GLN A 258 22.82 -0.23 -17.77
CA GLN A 258 23.76 -0.45 -16.68
C GLN A 258 23.55 0.54 -15.53
N ALA A 259 23.53 1.85 -15.82
CA ALA A 259 23.35 2.86 -14.77
C ALA A 259 22.01 2.69 -14.05
N GLY A 260 20.96 2.30 -14.78
CA GLY A 260 19.67 2.00 -14.16
C GLY A 260 19.69 0.76 -13.26
N ILE A 261 20.41 -0.30 -13.65
CA ILE A 261 20.63 -1.49 -12.82
C ILE A 261 21.42 -1.09 -11.55
N ASP A 262 22.49 -0.31 -11.69
CA ASP A 262 23.32 0.14 -10.56
C ASP A 262 22.50 0.98 -9.57
N CYS A 263 21.68 1.91 -10.07
CA CYS A 263 20.77 2.72 -9.25
C CYS A 263 19.82 1.84 -8.41
N ARG A 264 19.20 0.83 -9.03
CA ARG A 264 18.28 -0.10 -8.35
C ARG A 264 19.00 -1.02 -7.38
N ALA A 265 20.19 -1.51 -7.74
CA ALA A 265 21.03 -2.33 -6.87
C ALA A 265 21.40 -1.58 -5.59
N GLN A 266 21.85 -0.32 -5.72
CA GLN A 266 22.19 0.52 -4.57
C GLN A 266 20.94 0.86 -3.75
N ALA A 267 19.81 1.18 -4.38
CA ALA A 267 18.55 1.40 -3.66
C ALA A 267 18.16 0.16 -2.82
N LEU A 268 18.25 -1.03 -3.40
CA LEU A 268 17.99 -2.31 -2.71
C LEU A 268 18.94 -2.53 -1.53
N LEU A 269 20.25 -2.38 -1.75
CA LEU A 269 21.26 -2.56 -0.70
C LEU A 269 21.01 -1.61 0.48
N HIS A 270 20.75 -0.33 0.21
CA HIS A 270 20.48 0.65 1.25
C HIS A 270 19.14 0.42 1.95
N ALA A 271 18.12 -0.06 1.23
CA ALA A 271 16.83 -0.41 1.82
C ALA A 271 16.97 -1.58 2.81
N LEU A 272 17.71 -2.63 2.43
CA LEU A 272 17.98 -3.78 3.29
C LEU A 272 18.87 -3.39 4.48
N ARG A 273 19.97 -2.66 4.25
CA ARG A 273 20.84 -2.15 5.33
C ARG A 273 20.05 -1.31 6.33
N GLN A 274 19.22 -0.38 5.88
CA GLN A 274 18.39 0.43 6.76
C GLN A 274 17.47 -0.45 7.63
N ARG A 275 16.83 -1.46 7.03
CA ARG A 275 15.95 -2.40 7.75
C ARG A 275 16.70 -3.28 8.75
N LEU A 276 17.94 -3.67 8.46
CA LEU A 276 18.80 -4.53 9.31
C LEU A 276 19.54 -3.76 10.42
N ILE A 277 19.78 -2.46 10.23
CA ILE A 277 20.36 -1.58 11.26
C ILE A 277 19.29 -1.11 12.26
N GLY A 278 18.07 -0.84 11.77
CA GLY A 278 16.95 -0.38 12.61
C GLY A 278 16.89 1.14 12.76
N THR A 279 16.58 1.63 13.97
CA THR A 279 16.31 3.05 14.22
C THR A 279 17.59 3.88 14.26
N GLY A 280 17.97 4.40 13.09
CA GLY A 280 19.03 5.38 12.87
C GLY A 280 19.09 5.70 11.38
N ALA A 281 19.37 6.95 11.00
CA ALA A 281 19.62 7.23 9.59
C ALA A 281 20.98 6.60 9.23
N PRO A 282 21.04 5.59 8.34
CA PRO A 282 22.34 5.07 7.92
C PRO A 282 23.11 6.20 7.26
N VAL A 283 24.39 6.33 7.58
CA VAL A 283 25.24 7.29 6.89
C VAL A 283 25.39 6.80 5.44
N ALA A 284 24.99 7.61 4.47
CA ALA A 284 25.21 7.30 3.07
C ALA A 284 26.73 7.15 2.85
N ARG A 285 27.17 5.95 2.48
CA ARG A 285 28.57 5.72 2.07
C ARG A 285 28.84 6.55 0.82
N ALA A 286 30.06 7.02 0.62
CA ALA A 286 30.43 7.88 -0.51
C ALA A 286 30.00 7.29 -1.88
N ASP A 287 30.05 5.96 -2.02
CA ASP A 287 29.62 5.25 -3.23
C ASP A 287 28.11 5.36 -3.50
N ALA A 288 27.30 5.47 -2.45
CA ALA A 288 25.84 5.63 -2.55
C ALA A 288 25.48 6.98 -3.17
N THR A 289 26.25 8.03 -2.85
CA THR A 289 26.03 9.36 -3.41
C THR A 289 26.15 9.32 -4.94
N ASN A 290 27.23 8.74 -5.44
CA ASN A 290 27.53 8.72 -6.87
C ASN A 290 26.65 7.75 -7.68
N ARG A 291 26.28 6.60 -7.12
CA ARG A 291 25.56 5.53 -7.85
C ARG A 291 24.04 5.55 -7.65
N LEU A 292 23.54 6.23 -6.63
CA LEU A 292 22.11 6.31 -6.32
C LEU A 292 21.63 7.75 -6.19
N VAL A 293 22.17 8.52 -5.23
CA VAL A 293 21.56 9.80 -4.80
C VAL A 293 21.57 10.82 -5.93
N ASP A 294 22.75 11.16 -6.45
CA ASP A 294 22.92 12.17 -7.48
C ASP A 294 22.20 11.81 -8.79
N PRO A 295 22.38 10.60 -9.37
CA PRO A 295 21.69 10.24 -10.60
C PRO A 295 20.17 10.13 -10.44
N LEU A 296 19.67 9.66 -9.28
CA LEU A 296 18.23 9.61 -9.03
C LEU A 296 17.64 11.01 -8.92
N LEU A 297 18.27 11.93 -8.17
CA LEU A 297 17.79 13.31 -8.04
C LEU A 297 17.78 14.04 -9.38
N ALA A 298 18.84 13.90 -10.18
CA ALA A 298 18.90 14.49 -11.51
C ALA A 298 17.76 14.00 -12.41
N ASN A 299 17.52 12.69 -12.43
CA ASN A 299 16.46 12.10 -13.23
C ASN A 299 15.05 12.42 -12.70
N TRP A 300 14.90 12.49 -11.37
CA TRP A 300 13.65 12.89 -10.72
C TRP A 300 13.25 14.30 -11.14
N GLN A 301 14.17 15.26 -11.05
CA GLN A 301 13.91 16.66 -11.43
C GLN A 301 13.59 16.81 -12.92
N ALA A 302 14.26 16.02 -13.77
CA ALA A 302 13.99 16.02 -15.21
C ALA A 302 12.61 15.45 -15.54
N ARG A 303 12.18 14.36 -14.88
CA ARG A 303 10.89 13.70 -15.14
C ARG A 303 9.70 14.36 -14.47
N TRP A 304 9.90 14.89 -13.27
CA TRP A 304 8.85 15.46 -12.44
C TRP A 304 9.30 16.83 -11.91
N PRO A 305 9.31 17.88 -12.76
CA PRO A 305 9.78 19.21 -12.37
C PRO A 305 8.97 19.82 -11.21
N ASP A 306 7.69 19.46 -11.10
CA ASP A 306 6.80 19.86 -10.00
C ASP A 306 6.85 18.89 -8.79
N GLY A 307 7.66 17.83 -8.88
CA GLY A 307 7.75 16.76 -7.90
C GLY A 307 6.69 15.67 -8.08
N LEU A 308 6.76 14.65 -7.23
CA LEU A 308 5.78 13.58 -7.14
C LEU A 308 4.71 13.93 -6.11
N VAL A 309 3.44 13.81 -6.51
CA VAL A 309 2.30 13.91 -5.60
C VAL A 309 2.16 12.64 -4.79
N ILE A 310 2.10 12.77 -3.47
CA ILE A 310 1.80 11.67 -2.57
C ILE A 310 0.29 11.69 -2.32
N PRO A 311 -0.42 10.67 -2.78
CA PRO A 311 -1.86 10.76 -2.86
C PRO A 311 -2.52 10.48 -1.50
N ASP A 312 -3.69 11.09 -1.25
CA ASP A 312 -4.45 10.90 -0.01
C ASP A 312 -5.41 9.70 -0.12
N PRO A 313 -5.20 8.63 0.65
CA PRO A 313 -6.10 7.48 0.65
C PRO A 313 -7.34 7.68 1.53
N GLN A 314 -7.42 8.79 2.26
CA GLN A 314 -8.45 8.99 3.27
C GLN A 314 -9.68 9.66 2.68
N ILE A 315 -10.87 9.13 3.02
CA ILE A 315 -12.14 9.85 2.83
C ILE A 315 -12.56 10.51 4.14
N PRO A 316 -13.27 11.65 4.11
CA PRO A 316 -13.70 12.33 5.34
C PRO A 316 -14.58 11.43 6.21
N ASN A 317 -14.38 11.45 7.52
CA ASN A 317 -15.21 10.70 8.47
C ASN A 317 -16.66 11.20 8.45
N ARG A 318 -17.63 10.28 8.35
CA ARG A 318 -19.06 10.56 8.37
C ARG A 318 -19.62 9.97 9.66
N GLN A 319 -20.53 10.70 10.28
CA GLN A 319 -21.22 10.29 11.51
C GLN A 319 -22.71 10.12 11.21
N PRO A 320 -23.18 8.95 10.76
CA PRO A 320 -24.58 8.77 10.36
C PRO A 320 -25.58 9.01 11.52
N PHE A 321 -25.12 8.90 12.77
CA PHE A 321 -25.96 8.98 13.98
C PHE A 321 -25.58 10.14 14.90
N ALA A 322 -24.91 11.17 14.40
CA ALA A 322 -24.52 12.32 15.21
C ALA A 322 -25.75 12.94 15.91
N GLY A 323 -25.67 13.17 17.23
CA GLY A 323 -26.78 13.72 18.03
C GLY A 323 -27.86 12.72 18.44
N ILE A 324 -27.67 11.42 18.18
CA ILE A 324 -28.61 10.33 18.55
C ILE A 324 -27.91 9.38 19.52
N GLU A 325 -27.57 9.89 20.71
CA GLU A 325 -26.87 9.14 21.75
C GLU A 325 -27.85 8.48 22.75
N GLY A 326 -27.43 7.36 23.34
CA GLY A 326 -28.00 6.64 24.49
C GLY A 326 -29.52 6.71 24.76
N GLY A 327 -30.25 5.61 24.53
CA GLY A 327 -31.62 5.42 25.02
C GLY A 327 -32.75 5.89 24.07
N ILE A 328 -32.39 6.39 22.89
CA ILE A 328 -33.35 6.78 21.85
C ILE A 328 -33.82 5.53 21.08
N ALA A 329 -35.12 5.49 20.77
CA ALA A 329 -35.73 4.41 19.98
C ALA A 329 -35.02 4.23 18.62
N PRO A 330 -35.04 3.00 18.05
CA PRO A 330 -34.50 2.78 16.71
C PRO A 330 -35.10 3.78 15.71
N PRO A 331 -34.29 4.35 14.80
CA PRO A 331 -34.82 5.23 13.78
C PRO A 331 -35.83 4.48 12.91
N SER A 332 -36.90 5.18 12.52
CA SER A 332 -37.85 4.67 11.53
C SER A 332 -37.15 4.37 10.20
N ASP A 333 -37.77 3.54 9.36
CA ASP A 333 -37.25 3.23 8.02
C ASP A 333 -36.99 4.50 7.20
N ALA A 334 -37.87 5.50 7.29
CA ALA A 334 -37.73 6.78 6.61
C ALA A 334 -36.53 7.61 7.14
N GLU A 335 -36.17 7.46 8.41
CA GLU A 335 -34.97 8.07 9.00
C GLU A 335 -33.69 7.34 8.56
N LEU A 336 -33.72 6.00 8.51
CA LEU A 336 -32.59 5.19 8.04
C LEU A 336 -32.21 5.54 6.59
N VAL A 337 -33.20 5.73 5.70
CA VAL A 337 -32.96 6.18 4.33
C VAL A 337 -32.26 7.55 4.29
N ARG A 338 -32.58 8.46 5.21
CA ARG A 338 -31.88 9.76 5.31
C ARG A 338 -30.46 9.62 5.84
N TYR A 339 -30.24 8.78 6.84
CA TYR A 339 -28.89 8.53 7.38
C TYR A 339 -27.98 7.77 6.41
N ALA A 340 -28.57 6.95 5.53
CA ALA A 340 -27.87 6.25 4.46
C ALA A 340 -27.45 7.19 3.32
N ASP A 341 -28.04 8.39 3.22
CA ASP A 341 -27.67 9.36 2.20
C ASP A 341 -26.24 9.89 2.40
N ILE A 342 -25.48 9.96 1.31
CA ILE A 342 -24.06 10.38 1.33
C ILE A 342 -23.91 11.75 0.65
N PRO A 343 -23.79 12.85 1.41
CA PRO A 343 -23.53 14.18 0.85
C PRO A 343 -22.24 14.25 0.05
N ALA A 344 -22.11 15.22 -0.86
CA ALA A 344 -20.94 15.39 -1.74
C ALA A 344 -19.60 15.37 -0.98
N VAL A 345 -19.53 16.03 0.17
CA VAL A 345 -18.30 16.13 0.99
C VAL A 345 -17.85 14.78 1.58
N PHE A 346 -18.76 13.81 1.70
CA PHE A 346 -18.48 12.47 2.21
C PHE A 346 -18.47 11.41 1.10
N ASP A 347 -18.79 11.77 -0.14
CA ASP A 347 -18.84 10.81 -1.25
C ASP A 347 -17.41 10.45 -1.70
N PRO A 348 -17.04 9.14 -1.76
CA PRO A 348 -15.71 8.71 -2.20
C PRO A 348 -15.33 9.17 -3.61
N LEU A 349 -16.31 9.58 -4.42
CA LEU A 349 -16.14 10.13 -5.76
C LEU A 349 -15.63 11.59 -5.78
N ALA A 350 -15.65 12.29 -4.65
CA ALA A 350 -15.10 13.64 -4.54
C ALA A 350 -13.57 13.62 -4.70
N LEU A 351 -13.00 14.61 -5.39
CA LEU A 351 -11.54 14.75 -5.54
C LEU A 351 -10.89 14.99 -4.19
N ARG A 352 -9.75 14.32 -3.98
CA ARG A 352 -8.91 14.51 -2.80
C ARG A 352 -7.65 15.27 -3.16
N ALA A 353 -7.25 16.20 -2.30
CA ALA A 353 -5.96 16.86 -2.41
C ALA A 353 -4.85 15.86 -2.05
N PRO A 354 -3.64 15.97 -2.64
CA PRO A 354 -2.51 15.17 -2.21
C PRO A 354 -2.13 15.50 -0.75
N ILE A 355 -1.56 14.53 -0.03
CA ILE A 355 -1.05 14.71 1.33
C ILE A 355 0.17 15.62 1.32
N GLU A 356 1.07 15.39 0.36
CA GLU A 356 2.33 16.11 0.24
C GLU A 356 2.88 16.04 -1.20
N HIS A 357 3.90 16.86 -1.47
CA HIS A 357 4.64 16.87 -2.72
C HIS A 357 6.12 16.60 -2.45
N TRP A 358 6.66 15.51 -3.00
CA TRP A 358 8.08 15.18 -2.93
C TRP A 358 8.82 15.81 -4.10
N ARG A 359 9.69 16.78 -3.81
CA ARG A 359 10.29 17.63 -4.84
C ARG A 359 11.47 17.00 -5.56
N GLY A 360 12.11 15.98 -4.98
CA GLY A 360 13.29 15.33 -5.55
C GLY A 360 14.49 16.27 -5.58
N ARG A 361 14.69 17.10 -4.55
CA ARG A 361 15.70 18.18 -4.56
C ARG A 361 16.84 18.00 -3.58
N ASP A 362 16.67 17.15 -2.58
CA ASP A 362 17.69 16.90 -1.57
C ASP A 362 17.80 15.40 -1.25
N PRO A 363 18.93 14.95 -0.66
CA PRO A 363 19.14 13.55 -0.32
C PRO A 363 18.07 12.94 0.61
N GLY A 364 17.35 13.76 1.38
CA GLY A 364 16.25 13.31 2.23
C GLY A 364 15.09 12.69 1.44
N ASP A 365 14.81 13.18 0.22
CA ASP A 365 13.84 12.57 -0.69
C ASP A 365 14.25 11.15 -1.10
N VAL A 366 15.54 10.95 -1.36
CA VAL A 366 16.09 9.62 -1.68
C VAL A 366 16.02 8.70 -0.47
N MET A 367 16.29 9.21 0.74
CA MET A 367 16.15 8.43 1.97
C MET A 367 14.71 8.01 2.23
N ARG A 368 13.72 8.87 1.91
CA ARG A 368 12.30 8.50 1.96
C ARG A 368 11.99 7.36 0.98
N PHE A 369 12.51 7.43 -0.25
CA PHE A 369 12.39 6.33 -1.22
C PHE A 369 12.99 5.02 -0.72
N ILE A 370 14.22 5.06 -0.19
CA ILE A 370 14.91 3.89 0.38
C ILE A 370 14.06 3.25 1.49
N HIS A 371 13.48 4.08 2.38
CA HIS A 371 12.59 3.61 3.43
C HIS A 371 11.35 2.91 2.86
N LEU A 372 10.69 3.50 1.86
CA LEU A 372 9.54 2.88 1.20
C LEU A 372 9.89 1.56 0.52
N LEU A 373 11.02 1.51 -0.19
CA LEU A 373 11.50 0.30 -0.84
C LEU A 373 11.75 -0.82 0.19
N GLY A 374 12.28 -0.46 1.36
CA GLY A 374 12.46 -1.38 2.47
C GLY A 374 11.17 -2.08 2.89
N THR A 375 10.00 -1.45 2.76
CA THR A 375 8.69 -2.03 3.11
C THR A 375 8.22 -3.15 2.17
N LEU A 376 8.95 -3.40 1.08
CA LEU A 376 8.73 -4.59 0.23
C LEU A 376 9.06 -5.89 0.96
N PHE A 377 9.94 -5.85 1.96
CA PHE A 377 10.41 -7.02 2.70
C PHE A 377 9.72 -7.14 4.06
N SER A 378 9.30 -8.36 4.40
CA SER A 378 8.73 -8.72 5.70
C SER A 378 9.83 -8.86 6.76
N ARG A 379 9.45 -8.87 8.03
CA ARG A 379 10.32 -9.23 9.17
C ARG A 379 10.86 -10.64 9.03
N ALA A 380 10.08 -11.58 8.50
CA ALA A 380 10.55 -12.94 8.22
C ALA A 380 11.68 -12.97 7.18
N ASP A 381 11.59 -12.14 6.14
CA ASP A 381 12.67 -12.00 5.13
C ASP A 381 13.96 -11.50 5.78
N LEU A 382 13.84 -10.45 6.60
CA LEU A 382 14.99 -9.86 7.29
C LEU A 382 15.62 -10.83 8.28
N ALA A 383 14.81 -11.52 9.09
CA ALA A 383 15.29 -12.54 10.03
C ALA A 383 15.98 -13.71 9.31
N ARG A 384 15.58 -14.03 8.08
CA ARG A 384 16.27 -15.02 7.25
C ARG A 384 17.61 -14.50 6.72
N ILE A 385 17.64 -13.26 6.22
CA ILE A 385 18.89 -12.61 5.80
C ILE A 385 19.89 -12.57 6.97
N GLU A 386 19.44 -12.17 8.17
CA GLU A 386 20.30 -12.15 9.37
C GLU A 386 20.84 -13.52 9.74
N ARG A 387 20.00 -14.56 9.71
CA ARG A 387 20.46 -15.94 9.96
C ARG A 387 21.45 -16.43 8.90
N ALA A 388 21.30 -16.03 7.65
CA ALA A 388 22.23 -16.35 6.58
C ALA A 388 23.58 -15.64 6.79
N LEU A 389 23.55 -14.33 7.07
CA LEU A 389 24.75 -13.52 7.37
C LEU A 389 25.52 -14.05 8.58
N ALA A 390 24.84 -14.50 9.63
CA ALA A 390 25.48 -15.07 10.82
C ALA A 390 26.29 -16.35 10.54
N ARG A 391 26.06 -17.02 9.40
CA ARG A 391 26.82 -18.21 8.97
C ARG A 391 27.92 -17.88 7.97
N MET A 392 27.95 -16.65 7.44
CA MET A 392 29.00 -16.22 6.53
C MET A 392 30.32 -16.02 7.28
N PRO A 393 31.47 -16.24 6.62
CA PRO A 393 32.76 -15.85 7.17
C PRO A 393 32.75 -14.37 7.54
N GLN A 394 33.11 -14.07 8.79
CA GLN A 394 33.11 -12.70 9.29
C GLN A 394 34.35 -11.95 8.76
N PRO A 395 34.20 -10.70 8.28
CA PRO A 395 35.33 -9.84 7.94
C PRO A 395 36.24 -9.56 9.15
N ALA A 396 37.41 -8.98 8.88
CA ALA A 396 38.32 -8.58 9.94
C ALA A 396 37.66 -7.56 10.88
N ALA A 397 37.77 -7.80 12.19
CA ALA A 397 37.26 -6.88 13.20
C ALA A 397 38.13 -5.63 13.30
N ARG A 398 37.48 -4.49 13.48
CA ARG A 398 38.08 -3.20 13.82
C ARG A 398 37.86 -2.93 15.29
N GLU A 399 38.91 -2.55 16.01
CA GLU A 399 38.82 -2.22 17.42
C GLU A 399 38.66 -0.71 17.65
N ILE A 400 37.84 -0.37 18.65
CA ILE A 400 37.73 0.99 19.21
C ILE A 400 38.13 0.93 20.67
N ASP A 401 39.32 1.45 20.98
CA ASP A 401 39.78 1.59 22.36
C ASP A 401 38.97 2.63 23.13
N LEU A 402 38.69 2.31 24.38
CA LEU A 402 37.91 3.09 25.33
C LEU A 402 38.69 3.24 26.64
N SER A 403 38.62 4.44 27.21
CA SER A 403 39.05 4.70 28.58
C SER A 403 37.86 4.52 29.50
N CYS A 404 38.02 3.69 30.54
CA CYS A 404 36.91 3.30 31.41
C CYS A 404 37.23 3.51 32.89
N THR A 405 36.18 3.78 33.67
CA THR A 405 36.18 3.68 35.12
C THR A 405 35.35 2.46 35.52
N LEU A 406 35.99 1.50 36.18
CA LEU A 406 35.35 0.31 36.73
C LEU A 406 35.09 0.50 38.23
N ARG A 407 33.86 0.30 38.68
CA ARG A 407 33.48 0.44 40.10
C ARG A 407 32.88 -0.86 40.60
N ARG A 408 33.37 -1.35 41.74
CA ARG A 408 32.78 -2.52 42.39
C ARG A 408 31.63 -2.09 43.30
N ALA A 409 30.46 -2.69 43.13
CA ALA A 409 29.30 -2.43 44.00
C ALA A 409 29.64 -2.77 45.47
N THR A 410 28.98 -2.09 46.40
CA THR A 410 29.22 -2.22 47.85
C THR A 410 28.92 -3.63 48.38
N ASP A 411 27.94 -4.32 47.80
CA ASP A 411 27.61 -5.72 48.10
C ASP A 411 28.54 -6.73 47.42
N ALA A 412 29.52 -6.24 46.65
CA ALA A 412 30.50 -7.03 45.90
C ALA A 412 29.92 -7.99 44.85
N THR A 413 28.65 -7.86 44.48
CA THR A 413 27.95 -8.72 43.52
C THR A 413 27.97 -8.21 42.08
N ARG A 414 28.41 -6.97 41.86
CA ARG A 414 28.33 -6.29 40.56
C ARG A 414 29.52 -5.37 40.31
N LEU A 415 29.86 -5.20 39.03
CA LEU A 415 30.74 -4.15 38.53
C LEU A 415 29.94 -3.16 37.69
N ASP A 416 30.15 -1.87 37.94
CA ASP A 416 29.63 -0.79 37.12
C ASP A 416 30.77 -0.26 36.25
N LEU A 417 30.58 -0.29 34.95
CA LEU A 417 31.56 0.13 33.95
C LEU A 417 31.07 1.41 33.29
N ASP A 418 31.92 2.45 33.32
CA ASP A 418 31.67 3.73 32.66
C ASP A 418 32.85 4.06 31.73
N CYS A 419 32.61 3.97 30.42
CA CYS A 419 33.62 4.11 29.37
C CYS A 419 33.33 5.31 28.45
N ALA A 420 34.40 5.91 27.93
CA ALA A 420 34.32 6.93 26.89
C ALA A 420 35.53 6.92 25.96
N ARG A 421 35.31 7.40 24.73
CA ARG A 421 36.35 7.84 23.79
C ARG A 421 35.96 9.22 23.28
N GLY A 422 36.55 10.27 23.88
CA GLY A 422 36.15 11.66 23.60
C GLY A 422 34.64 11.85 23.73
N SER A 423 34.06 12.58 22.78
CA SER A 423 32.60 12.70 22.59
C SER A 423 32.03 11.64 21.63
N GLU A 424 32.88 10.76 21.10
CA GLU A 424 32.53 9.88 19.97
C GLU A 424 31.80 8.61 20.42
N VAL A 425 32.21 8.07 21.56
CA VAL A 425 31.66 6.85 22.14
C VAL A 425 31.40 7.05 23.63
N ARG A 426 30.20 6.65 24.07
CA ARG A 426 29.81 6.56 25.49
C ARG A 426 29.25 5.18 25.77
N LEU A 427 29.80 4.47 26.75
CA LEU A 427 29.32 3.15 27.14
C LEU A 427 29.14 3.07 28.66
N GLN A 428 27.99 2.57 29.08
CA GLN A 428 27.67 2.26 30.47
C GLN A 428 27.14 0.83 30.56
N ALA A 429 27.73 0.03 31.45
CA ALA A 429 27.35 -1.35 31.62
C ALA A 429 27.41 -1.79 33.08
N ARG A 430 26.63 -2.83 33.39
CA ARG A 430 26.56 -3.51 34.66
C ARG A 430 26.90 -4.97 34.44
N ILE A 431 27.95 -5.46 35.09
CA ILE A 431 28.42 -6.85 34.98
C ILE A 431 28.18 -7.53 36.33
N ARG A 432 27.45 -8.65 36.31
CA ARG A 432 27.22 -9.48 37.50
C ARG A 432 28.45 -10.33 37.80
N LEU A 433 28.75 -10.43 39.09
CA LEU A 433 29.78 -11.31 39.63
C LEU A 433 29.12 -12.54 40.26
N ASP A 434 29.66 -13.72 39.98
CA ASP A 434 29.32 -14.99 40.64
C ASP A 434 30.59 -15.56 41.28
N GLY A 435 30.57 -15.75 42.60
CA GLY A 435 31.77 -16.15 43.35
C GLY A 435 32.97 -15.21 43.16
N GLY A 436 32.74 -13.93 42.85
CA GLY A 436 33.78 -12.95 42.54
C GLY A 436 34.35 -13.02 41.12
N ARG A 437 33.76 -13.81 40.21
CA ARG A 437 34.12 -13.87 38.79
C ARG A 437 33.00 -13.27 37.93
N SER A 438 33.35 -12.59 36.84
CA SER A 438 32.34 -12.07 35.90
C SER A 438 31.55 -13.20 35.26
N ALA A 439 30.22 -13.09 35.26
CA ALA A 439 29.32 -14.13 34.74
C ALA A 439 28.53 -13.66 33.51
N ASP A 440 27.79 -12.57 33.63
CA ASP A 440 27.01 -11.94 32.57
C ASP A 440 26.85 -10.44 32.88
N GLY A 441 26.19 -9.70 32.01
CA GLY A 441 25.91 -8.29 32.25
C GLY A 441 24.85 -7.72 31.34
N ILE A 442 24.55 -6.46 31.59
CA ILE A 442 23.66 -5.65 30.76
C ILE A 442 24.39 -4.35 30.47
N LEU A 443 24.44 -4.01 29.20
CA LEU A 443 24.83 -2.70 28.75
C LEU A 443 23.60 -1.80 28.79
N ASP A 444 23.65 -0.79 29.66
CA ASP A 444 22.54 0.14 29.89
C ASP A 444 22.47 1.21 28.80
N ARG A 445 23.63 1.66 28.32
CA ARG A 445 23.74 2.66 27.25
C ARG A 445 25.02 2.48 26.45
N LEU A 446 24.90 2.33 25.13
CA LEU A 446 26.01 2.40 24.17
C LEU A 446 25.63 3.39 23.08
N GLU A 447 26.39 4.46 22.98
CA GLU A 447 26.19 5.50 22.01
C GLU A 447 27.48 5.68 21.22
N LEU A 448 27.35 5.58 19.90
CA LEU A 448 28.40 5.90 18.93
C LEU A 448 27.94 7.11 18.13
N SER A 449 28.89 7.89 17.63
CA SER A 449 28.61 9.07 16.80
C SER A 449 27.67 8.73 15.63
N GLY A 450 26.63 9.54 15.49
CA GLY A 450 25.60 9.37 14.45
C GLY A 450 24.66 8.18 14.65
N SER A 451 24.74 7.46 15.77
CA SER A 451 23.85 6.34 16.12
C SER A 451 22.89 6.75 17.23
N SER A 452 21.71 6.13 17.29
CA SER A 452 20.87 6.20 18.48
C SER A 452 21.50 5.36 19.60
N ALA A 453 21.24 5.72 20.86
CA ALA A 453 21.77 4.97 21.99
C ALA A 453 21.14 3.56 22.04
N HIS A 454 21.98 2.52 21.99
CA HIS A 454 21.57 1.15 22.25
C HIS A 454 21.43 0.94 23.76
N THR A 455 20.32 0.33 24.18
CA THR A 455 20.00 0.13 25.60
C THR A 455 19.53 -1.31 25.84
N GLY A 456 19.82 -1.83 27.03
CA GLY A 456 19.42 -3.18 27.42
C GLY A 456 20.08 -4.29 26.58
N VAL A 457 21.31 -4.08 26.10
CA VAL A 457 22.06 -5.09 25.35
C VAL A 457 22.64 -6.10 26.33
N THR A 458 22.47 -7.38 26.07
CA THR A 458 23.00 -8.45 26.93
C THR A 458 24.49 -8.62 26.69
N LEU A 459 25.25 -8.76 27.78
CA LEU A 459 26.65 -9.14 27.79
C LEU A 459 26.75 -10.58 28.29
N ALA A 460 27.26 -11.48 27.46
CA ALA A 460 27.54 -12.87 27.84
C ALA A 460 29.04 -13.13 27.68
N ILE A 461 29.65 -13.95 28.54
CA ILE A 461 31.05 -14.38 28.34
C ILE A 461 31.16 -15.02 26.95
N ALA A 462 32.08 -14.51 26.14
CA ALA A 462 32.27 -14.99 24.77
C ALA A 462 32.72 -16.46 24.79
N LYS A 463 32.24 -17.26 23.84
CA LYS A 463 32.48 -18.71 23.82
C LYS A 463 33.95 -19.10 23.63
N ASP A 464 34.72 -18.21 23.02
CA ASP A 464 36.16 -18.30 22.79
C ASP A 464 37.00 -17.81 23.98
N HIS A 465 36.36 -17.28 25.04
CA HIS A 465 37.06 -16.86 26.24
C HIS A 465 37.46 -18.07 27.10
N ASP A 466 38.74 -18.21 27.41
CA ASP A 466 39.24 -19.21 28.36
C ASP A 466 38.82 -18.81 29.79
N PRO A 467 37.97 -19.59 30.49
CA PRO A 467 37.55 -19.29 31.86
C PRO A 467 38.70 -19.25 32.88
N ALA A 468 39.85 -19.84 32.56
CA ALA A 468 41.04 -19.83 33.39
C ALA A 468 41.89 -18.55 33.23
N SER A 469 41.74 -17.83 32.11
CA SER A 469 42.59 -16.70 31.73
C SER A 469 42.38 -15.44 32.56
N GLY A 470 41.23 -15.29 33.22
CA GLY A 470 40.93 -14.19 34.12
C GLY A 470 40.73 -12.83 33.42
N TRP A 471 41.74 -12.37 32.68
CA TRP A 471 41.78 -11.09 31.95
C TRP A 471 42.67 -11.21 30.70
N PRO A 472 42.34 -10.52 29.58
CA PRO A 472 41.17 -9.67 29.37
C PRO A 472 39.88 -10.49 29.21
N ILE A 473 38.76 -9.96 29.70
CA ILE A 473 37.45 -10.61 29.61
C ILE A 473 36.79 -10.21 28.30
N ARG A 474 36.32 -11.19 27.53
CA ARG A 474 35.59 -10.97 26.28
C ARG A 474 34.10 -11.19 26.53
N PHE A 475 33.28 -10.19 26.26
CA PHE A 475 31.83 -10.28 26.31
C PHE A 475 31.26 -10.23 24.90
N ALA A 476 30.46 -11.22 24.51
CA ALA A 476 29.61 -11.16 23.34
C ALA A 476 28.39 -10.28 23.61
N LEU A 477 28.06 -9.41 22.66
CA LEU A 477 26.93 -8.47 22.74
C LEU A 477 25.76 -9.01 21.93
N THR A 478 24.54 -8.95 22.49
CA THR A 478 23.32 -9.35 21.79
C THR A 478 22.18 -8.41 22.14
N ALA A 479 21.42 -7.99 21.13
CA ALA A 479 20.25 -7.14 21.34
C ALA A 479 19.21 -7.87 22.19
N ARG A 480 18.40 -7.12 22.96
CA ARG A 480 17.30 -7.68 23.77
C ARG A 480 16.31 -8.52 22.96
N ALA A 481 16.07 -8.14 21.71
CA ALA A 481 15.18 -8.84 20.79
C ALA A 481 15.85 -10.06 20.10
N GLY A 482 17.12 -10.35 20.42
CA GLY A 482 17.96 -11.27 19.66
C GLY A 482 18.65 -10.58 18.47
N GLY A 483 19.75 -11.17 18.02
CA GLY A 483 20.53 -10.67 16.87
C GLY A 483 21.63 -9.64 17.23
N PRO A 484 22.42 -9.22 16.23
CA PRO A 484 23.51 -8.28 16.41
C PRO A 484 22.99 -6.85 16.66
N ILE A 485 23.77 -6.06 17.40
CA ILE A 485 23.63 -4.61 17.46
C ILE A 485 24.54 -3.99 16.40
N ARG A 486 24.07 -2.97 15.67
CA ARG A 486 24.85 -2.33 14.60
C ARG A 486 24.96 -0.82 14.81
N ALA A 487 26.13 -0.27 14.53
CA ALA A 487 26.33 1.16 14.42
C ALA A 487 25.62 1.73 13.18
N SER A 488 25.46 3.05 13.10
CA SER A 488 24.88 3.72 11.92
C SER A 488 25.70 3.56 10.64
N SER A 489 26.97 3.15 10.74
CA SER A 489 27.82 2.74 9.62
C SER A 489 27.40 1.39 8.99
N GLY A 490 26.64 0.59 9.73
CA GLY A 490 26.26 -0.78 9.39
C GLY A 490 27.16 -1.86 10.01
N GLU A 491 28.26 -1.48 10.68
CA GLU A 491 29.12 -2.44 11.37
C GLU A 491 28.42 -3.01 12.61
N ALA A 492 28.41 -4.34 12.75
CA ALA A 492 27.98 -5.02 13.96
C ALA A 492 29.00 -4.84 15.08
N ILE A 493 28.50 -4.53 16.27
CA ILE A 493 29.29 -4.41 17.49
C ILE A 493 29.18 -5.76 18.20
N THR A 494 30.22 -6.58 18.09
CA THR A 494 30.17 -8.00 18.42
C THR A 494 30.69 -8.29 19.82
N THR A 495 31.78 -7.63 20.20
CA THR A 495 32.52 -7.94 21.43
C THR A 495 32.87 -6.68 22.21
N LEU A 496 32.75 -6.74 23.53
CA LEU A 496 33.40 -5.83 24.47
C LEU A 496 34.53 -6.59 25.15
N ARG A 497 35.77 -6.18 24.88
CA ARG A 497 36.98 -6.67 25.56
C ARG A 497 37.29 -5.74 26.72
N LEU A 498 37.33 -6.25 27.94
CA LEU A 498 37.67 -5.50 29.15
C LEU A 498 39.08 -5.92 29.61
N GLY A 499 40.00 -4.96 29.71
CA GLY A 499 41.42 -5.19 29.96
C GLY A 499 42.29 -5.10 28.69
N GLY A 500 43.60 -4.85 28.86
CA GLY A 500 44.56 -4.72 27.76
C GLY A 500 45.42 -5.98 27.52
N ASP A 501 46.12 -6.04 26.39
CA ASP A 501 46.85 -7.23 25.92
C ASP A 501 48.15 -7.53 26.70
N GLY A 502 48.59 -6.62 27.58
CA GLY A 502 49.82 -6.74 28.39
C GLY A 502 49.65 -7.13 29.86
N GLY A 503 48.42 -7.44 30.33
CA GLY A 503 48.09 -7.60 31.75
C GLY A 503 48.11 -6.26 32.51
N SER A 504 47.39 -6.01 33.60
CA SER A 504 46.58 -6.81 34.49
C SER A 504 45.45 -5.91 34.97
N ALA A 505 44.27 -5.98 34.35
CA ALA A 505 43.10 -5.42 35.00
C ALA A 505 42.72 -6.39 36.12
N HIS A 506 42.63 -5.89 37.35
CA HIS A 506 42.18 -6.68 38.48
C HIS A 506 40.81 -6.15 38.91
N LEU A 507 40.05 -6.99 39.59
CA LEU A 507 38.84 -6.51 40.24
C LEU A 507 39.24 -5.45 41.26
N PRO A 508 38.55 -4.29 41.33
CA PRO A 508 38.84 -3.28 42.34
C PRO A 508 38.85 -3.93 43.73
N GLY A 509 39.96 -3.75 44.45
CA GLY A 509 40.27 -4.52 45.66
C GLY A 509 39.28 -4.33 46.81
N SER A 510 38.61 -3.17 46.87
CA SER A 510 37.62 -2.84 47.90
C SER A 510 36.25 -2.53 47.28
N PRO A 511 35.13 -2.99 47.87
CA PRO A 511 33.79 -2.53 47.51
C PRO A 511 33.69 -1.00 47.55
N GLY A 512 33.10 -0.38 46.53
CA GLY A 512 33.02 1.07 46.38
C GLY A 512 34.26 1.74 45.75
N ALA A 513 35.37 1.02 45.56
CA ALA A 513 36.53 1.56 44.87
C ALA A 513 36.28 1.70 43.35
N ALA A 514 36.85 2.76 42.78
CA ALA A 514 36.86 3.02 41.34
C ALA A 514 38.29 2.85 40.81
N GLU A 515 38.44 2.16 39.68
CA GLU A 515 39.73 1.90 39.04
C GLU A 515 39.67 2.27 37.56
N ALA A 516 40.74 2.88 37.05
CA ALA A 516 40.86 3.17 35.63
C ALA A 516 41.26 1.90 34.89
N VAL A 517 40.49 1.52 33.87
CA VAL A 517 40.75 0.34 33.03
C VAL A 517 40.59 0.71 31.56
N VAL A 518 41.23 -0.06 30.69
CA VAL A 518 41.01 0.03 29.25
C VAL A 518 39.99 -1.02 28.81
N ALA A 519 39.19 -0.68 27.81
CA ALA A 519 38.33 -1.62 27.10
C ALA A 519 38.43 -1.39 25.60
N ALA A 520 38.05 -2.38 24.80
CA ALA A 520 37.92 -2.24 23.36
C ALA A 520 36.56 -2.78 22.90
N LEU A 521 35.92 -2.08 21.97
CA LEU A 521 34.78 -2.59 21.22
C LEU A 521 35.27 -3.18 19.90
N GLU A 522 34.87 -4.41 19.59
CA GLU A 522 35.09 -5.03 18.29
C GLU A 522 33.90 -4.75 17.37
N LEU A 523 34.20 -4.18 16.20
CA LEU A 523 33.24 -3.87 15.16
C LEU A 523 33.55 -4.68 13.90
N VAL A 524 32.54 -5.27 13.27
CA VAL A 524 32.67 -6.09 12.07
C VAL A 524 31.68 -5.60 11.01
N ASP A 525 32.10 -5.43 9.75
CA ASP A 525 31.16 -5.15 8.64
C ASP A 525 30.40 -6.43 8.24
N ASP A 526 29.57 -6.94 9.14
CA ASP A 526 28.81 -8.18 8.97
C ASP A 526 27.77 -8.12 7.83
N LEU A 527 27.54 -6.92 7.28
CA LEU A 527 26.72 -6.66 6.10
C LEU A 527 27.53 -6.61 4.79
N GLU A 528 28.84 -6.80 4.82
CA GLU A 528 29.68 -6.90 3.62
C GLU A 528 29.22 -8.04 2.69
N PRO A 529 28.92 -9.27 3.18
CA PRO A 529 28.44 -10.35 2.31
C PRO A 529 27.13 -10.02 1.59
N LEU A 530 26.26 -9.21 2.21
CA LEU A 530 25.04 -8.72 1.56
C LEU A 530 25.37 -7.78 0.39
N GLY A 531 26.39 -6.92 0.54
CA GLY A 531 26.89 -6.06 -0.53
C GLY A 531 27.38 -6.87 -1.73
N HIS A 532 28.17 -7.92 -1.48
CA HIS A 532 28.65 -8.84 -2.53
C HIS A 532 27.49 -9.56 -3.23
N ALA A 533 26.48 -10.00 -2.49
CA ALA A 533 25.29 -10.65 -3.07
C ALA A 533 24.49 -9.70 -3.98
N VAL A 534 24.34 -8.42 -3.60
CA VAL A 534 23.66 -7.42 -4.43
C VAL A 534 24.48 -7.10 -5.70
N GLU A 535 25.80 -6.98 -5.58
CA GLU A 535 26.68 -6.75 -6.73
C GLU A 535 26.64 -7.92 -7.73
N ALA A 536 26.64 -9.16 -7.23
CA ALA A 536 26.45 -10.34 -8.07
C ALA A 536 25.08 -10.35 -8.80
N LEU A 537 24.01 -9.92 -8.12
CA LEU A 537 22.70 -9.75 -8.74
C LEU A 537 22.71 -8.68 -9.85
N ALA A 538 23.39 -7.56 -9.62
CA ALA A 538 23.57 -6.51 -10.63
C ALA A 538 24.30 -7.06 -11.86
N GLN A 539 25.41 -7.77 -11.66
CA GLN A 539 26.18 -8.40 -12.75
C GLN A 539 25.34 -9.42 -13.54
N ALA A 540 24.53 -10.24 -12.85
CA ALA A 540 23.62 -11.18 -13.51
C ALA A 540 22.56 -10.48 -14.37
N ASN A 541 22.02 -9.34 -13.90
CA ASN A 541 21.06 -8.53 -14.67
C ASN A 541 21.70 -7.89 -15.92
N VAL A 542 22.95 -7.43 -15.80
CA VAL A 542 23.72 -6.89 -16.94
C VAL A 542 24.00 -7.98 -17.97
N ALA A 543 24.29 -9.19 -17.52
CA ALA A 543 24.48 -10.37 -18.37
C ALA A 543 23.17 -10.96 -18.93
N GLY A 544 21.99 -10.42 -18.56
CA GLY A 544 20.69 -10.93 -18.99
C GLY A 544 20.30 -12.28 -18.39
N GLN A 545 20.93 -12.68 -17.28
CA GLN A 545 20.67 -13.94 -16.57
C GLN A 545 19.56 -13.80 -15.52
N ASP A 546 19.21 -12.56 -15.18
CA ASP A 546 18.17 -12.19 -14.22
C ASP A 546 17.52 -10.88 -14.68
N ASP A 547 16.29 -10.61 -14.24
CA ASP A 547 15.51 -9.43 -14.63
C ASP A 547 15.06 -8.56 -13.44
N ALA A 548 15.44 -8.91 -12.21
CA ALA A 548 14.97 -8.27 -10.98
C ALA A 548 15.37 -6.79 -10.85
N LEU A 549 16.48 -6.36 -11.46
CA LEU A 549 16.99 -4.98 -11.45
C LEU A 549 16.81 -4.26 -12.79
N THR A 550 16.06 -4.84 -13.72
CA THR A 550 15.70 -4.19 -14.98
C THR A 550 14.64 -3.10 -14.77
N GLY A 551 14.18 -2.46 -15.85
CA GLY A 551 13.15 -1.40 -15.78
C GLY A 551 11.75 -1.86 -15.36
N GLY A 552 11.56 -3.15 -15.06
CA GLY A 552 10.30 -3.72 -14.58
C GLY A 552 10.00 -3.41 -13.10
N PRO A 553 8.85 -3.86 -12.60
CA PRO A 553 8.47 -3.70 -11.20
C PRO A 553 9.46 -4.35 -10.21
N ALA A 554 9.62 -3.71 -9.04
CA ALA A 554 10.34 -4.31 -7.91
C ALA A 554 9.52 -5.49 -7.36
N ARG A 555 9.92 -6.71 -7.69
CA ARG A 555 9.25 -7.95 -7.25
C ARG A 555 10.01 -8.53 -6.06
N ARG A 556 9.35 -8.60 -4.90
CA ARG A 556 9.95 -9.06 -3.63
C ARG A 556 10.73 -10.37 -3.78
N MET A 557 10.13 -11.39 -4.39
CA MET A 557 10.78 -12.70 -4.57
C MET A 557 11.86 -12.74 -5.64
N ALA A 558 11.73 -11.94 -6.71
CA ALA A 558 12.79 -11.80 -7.70
C ALA A 558 14.05 -11.14 -7.09
N LEU A 559 13.86 -10.23 -6.14
CA LEU A 559 14.97 -9.60 -5.41
C LEU A 559 15.53 -10.49 -4.30
N LEU A 560 14.68 -11.14 -3.50
CA LEU A 560 15.12 -11.86 -2.29
C LEU A 560 15.82 -13.20 -2.60
N ALA A 561 15.27 -14.01 -3.50
CA ALA A 561 15.77 -15.36 -3.76
C ALA A 561 17.25 -15.41 -4.21
N PRO A 562 17.70 -14.59 -5.19
CA PRO A 562 19.12 -14.57 -5.56
C PRO A 562 20.03 -14.06 -4.43
N LEU A 563 19.56 -13.11 -3.60
CA LEU A 563 20.32 -12.63 -2.45
C LEU A 563 20.54 -13.74 -1.42
N LEU A 564 19.49 -14.49 -1.09
CA LEU A 564 19.60 -15.61 -0.14
C LEU A 564 20.54 -16.71 -0.65
N ARG A 565 20.50 -17.03 -1.96
CA ARG A 565 21.48 -17.95 -2.57
C ARG A 565 22.90 -17.41 -2.51
N GLY A 566 23.09 -16.12 -2.75
CA GLY A 566 24.39 -15.45 -2.60
C GLY A 566 24.92 -15.49 -1.17
N LEU A 567 24.04 -15.63 -0.17
CA LEU A 567 24.36 -15.81 1.25
C LEU A 567 24.38 -17.28 1.68
N GLY A 568 24.43 -18.23 0.73
CA GLY A 568 24.57 -19.65 1.00
C GLY A 568 23.31 -20.36 1.50
N GLU A 569 22.11 -19.77 1.37
CA GLU A 569 20.87 -20.49 1.59
C GLU A 569 20.45 -21.28 0.34
N ASP A 570 19.93 -22.49 0.55
CA ASP A 570 19.29 -23.27 -0.51
C ASP A 570 17.84 -22.80 -0.69
N VAL A 571 17.64 -21.85 -1.60
CA VAL A 571 16.33 -21.28 -1.94
C VAL A 571 16.04 -21.51 -3.42
N PRO A 572 14.86 -22.06 -3.76
CA PRO A 572 14.50 -22.27 -5.16
C PRO A 572 14.53 -20.96 -5.95
N ALA A 573 14.74 -21.07 -7.25
CA ALA A 573 14.56 -19.93 -8.16
C ALA A 573 13.13 -19.36 -7.99
N PRO A 574 12.97 -18.02 -7.98
CA PRO A 574 11.64 -17.46 -7.99
C PRO A 574 10.92 -17.95 -9.26
N PRO A 575 9.63 -18.30 -9.19
CA PRO A 575 8.88 -18.62 -10.40
C PRO A 575 8.97 -17.43 -11.36
N ALA A 576 9.09 -17.70 -12.66
CA ALA A 576 8.96 -16.66 -13.67
C ALA A 576 7.63 -15.92 -13.45
N ALA A 577 7.57 -14.64 -13.86
CA ALA A 577 6.33 -13.87 -13.81
C ALA A 577 5.20 -14.72 -14.41
N ALA A 578 4.19 -15.03 -13.60
CA ALA A 578 3.17 -15.97 -14.03
C ALA A 578 2.45 -15.39 -15.25
N ALA A 579 2.10 -16.24 -16.22
CA ALA A 579 1.13 -15.82 -17.22
C ALA A 579 -0.15 -15.36 -16.49
N PRO A 580 -0.77 -14.25 -16.91
CA PRO A 580 -2.02 -13.82 -16.31
C PRO A 580 -3.03 -14.97 -16.40
N PRO A 581 -3.90 -15.15 -15.39
CA PRO A 581 -4.96 -16.15 -15.49
C PRO A 581 -5.80 -15.84 -16.74
N PRO A 582 -6.27 -16.86 -17.48
CA PRO A 582 -7.16 -16.62 -18.61
C PRO A 582 -8.33 -15.79 -18.12
N ALA A 583 -8.54 -14.62 -18.74
CA ALA A 583 -9.57 -13.69 -18.33
C ALA A 583 -10.93 -14.39 -18.44
N SER A 584 -11.49 -14.85 -17.32
CA SER A 584 -12.94 -15.05 -17.26
C SER A 584 -13.52 -13.66 -17.16
N MET A 585 -13.66 -13.01 -18.32
CA MET A 585 -14.57 -11.89 -18.43
C MET A 585 -15.93 -12.44 -18.02
N ALA A 586 -16.57 -11.84 -16.99
CA ALA A 586 -17.98 -12.14 -16.75
C ALA A 586 -18.69 -11.99 -18.09
N ASP A 587 -19.48 -12.99 -18.49
CA ASP A 587 -20.23 -13.03 -19.75
C ASP A 587 -21.02 -11.72 -19.90
N VAL A 588 -20.39 -10.70 -20.48
CA VAL A 588 -21.11 -9.54 -20.97
C VAL A 588 -21.57 -10.01 -22.32
N THR A 589 -22.76 -10.58 -22.34
CA THR A 589 -23.53 -10.77 -23.56
C THR A 589 -23.42 -9.46 -24.33
N ARG A 590 -22.59 -9.44 -25.38
CA ARG A 590 -22.34 -8.28 -26.25
C ARG A 590 -23.57 -8.06 -27.12
N SER A 591 -24.73 -7.83 -26.51
CA SER A 591 -25.89 -7.33 -27.24
C SER A 591 -25.81 -5.82 -27.26
N ARG A 592 -24.79 -5.28 -27.96
CA ARG A 592 -24.80 -3.87 -28.34
C ARG A 592 -25.54 -3.81 -29.67
N THR A 593 -26.75 -3.25 -29.67
CA THR A 593 -27.32 -2.70 -30.90
C THR A 593 -26.27 -1.75 -31.50
N THR A 594 -25.86 -2.03 -32.74
CA THR A 594 -24.77 -1.30 -33.40
C THR A 594 -25.17 0.11 -33.83
N HIS A 595 -26.46 0.43 -33.80
CA HIS A 595 -26.99 1.74 -34.12
C HIS A 595 -27.81 2.30 -32.96
N TRP A 596 -27.32 3.40 -32.37
CA TRP A 596 -27.99 4.13 -31.31
C TRP A 596 -28.56 5.45 -31.87
N PRO A 597 -29.81 5.80 -31.55
CA PRO A 597 -30.41 7.08 -31.90
C PRO A 597 -29.54 8.28 -31.52
N ALA A 598 -29.59 9.34 -32.33
CA ALA A 598 -28.73 10.51 -32.17
C ALA A 598 -28.88 11.20 -30.79
N ASP A 599 -30.08 11.18 -30.23
CA ASP A 599 -30.38 11.74 -28.90
C ASP A 599 -29.79 10.93 -27.74
N LEU A 600 -29.50 9.65 -27.94
CA LEU A 600 -28.87 8.78 -26.93
C LEU A 600 -27.34 8.72 -27.01
N GLN A 601 -26.76 9.21 -28.11
CA GLN A 601 -25.31 9.23 -28.33
C GLN A 601 -24.52 9.96 -27.22
N PRO A 602 -24.99 11.10 -26.65
CA PRO A 602 -24.33 11.72 -25.50
C PRO A 602 -24.17 10.77 -24.30
N PHE A 603 -25.22 10.02 -23.95
CA PHE A 603 -25.15 9.07 -22.83
C PHE A 603 -24.19 7.91 -23.14
N LEU A 604 -24.20 7.42 -24.38
CA LEU A 604 -23.28 6.37 -24.81
C LEU A 604 -21.83 6.82 -24.68
N ARG A 605 -21.49 8.04 -25.13
CA ARG A 605 -20.13 8.58 -25.03
C ARG A 605 -19.69 8.81 -23.59
N GLN A 606 -20.57 9.40 -22.77
CA GLN A 606 -20.18 9.95 -21.48
C GLN A 606 -20.39 8.98 -20.30
N CYS A 607 -21.30 8.01 -20.43
CA CYS A 607 -21.74 7.16 -19.30
C CYS A 607 -21.48 5.66 -19.51
N SER A 608 -21.22 5.18 -20.74
CA SER A 608 -21.15 3.74 -21.03
C SER A 608 -20.00 2.99 -20.34
N GLN A 609 -18.91 3.67 -19.99
CA GLN A 609 -17.79 3.06 -19.26
C GLN A 609 -18.20 2.50 -17.90
N CYS A 610 -19.26 3.03 -17.29
CA CYS A 610 -19.72 2.61 -15.95
C CYS A 610 -21.15 2.06 -15.96
N HIS A 611 -22.02 2.51 -16.87
CA HIS A 611 -23.47 2.25 -16.82
C HIS A 611 -24.01 1.33 -17.93
N ALA A 612 -23.14 0.70 -18.72
CA ALA A 612 -23.55 -0.21 -19.80
C ALA A 612 -23.79 -1.66 -19.34
N GLU A 613 -23.30 -2.03 -18.17
CA GLU A 613 -23.40 -3.40 -17.65
C GLU A 613 -24.71 -3.62 -16.90
N ASN A 614 -25.24 -4.85 -16.92
CA ASN A 614 -26.43 -5.20 -16.17
C ASN A 614 -26.13 -5.36 -14.67
N THR A 615 -25.97 -4.23 -13.98
CA THR A 615 -25.65 -4.21 -12.55
C THR A 615 -26.62 -3.31 -11.80
N ALA A 616 -26.90 -3.65 -10.54
CA ALA A 616 -27.75 -2.84 -9.67
C ALA A 616 -27.05 -1.54 -9.25
N PHE A 617 -25.72 -1.58 -9.08
CA PHE A 617 -24.91 -0.41 -8.77
C PHE A 617 -23.50 -0.48 -9.39
N PRO A 618 -23.06 0.55 -10.13
CA PRO A 618 -23.87 1.66 -10.62
C PRO A 618 -25.01 1.14 -11.54
N PRO A 619 -26.21 1.75 -11.52
CA PRO A 619 -27.36 1.21 -12.25
C PRO A 619 -27.06 1.13 -13.75
N GLY A 620 -27.28 -0.05 -14.32
CA GLY A 620 -27.03 -0.40 -15.72
C GLY A 620 -27.99 0.23 -16.73
N PHE A 621 -28.25 1.54 -16.65
CA PHE A 621 -29.32 2.17 -17.44
C PHE A 621 -29.07 2.19 -18.96
N LEU A 622 -27.84 1.90 -19.41
CA LEU A 622 -27.50 1.73 -20.83
C LEU A 622 -27.49 0.26 -21.28
N HIS A 623 -27.92 -0.67 -20.42
CA HIS A 623 -28.05 -2.08 -20.76
C HIS A 623 -29.36 -2.37 -21.51
N GLY A 624 -29.29 -3.18 -22.56
CA GLY A 624 -30.43 -3.64 -23.35
C GLY A 624 -30.53 -3.00 -24.73
N ASP A 625 -31.69 -3.16 -25.37
CA ASP A 625 -32.02 -2.50 -26.63
C ASP A 625 -32.48 -1.04 -26.40
N GLU A 626 -32.81 -0.32 -27.48
CA GLU A 626 -33.25 1.08 -27.39
C GLU A 626 -34.46 1.27 -26.47
N ALA A 627 -35.47 0.40 -26.57
CA ALA A 627 -36.70 0.53 -25.78
C ALA A 627 -36.40 0.35 -24.30
N GLN A 628 -35.58 -0.64 -23.96
CA GLN A 628 -35.15 -0.89 -22.60
C GLN A 628 -34.34 0.30 -22.05
N VAL A 629 -33.42 0.85 -22.83
CA VAL A 629 -32.59 1.98 -22.40
C VAL A 629 -33.44 3.24 -22.19
N ARG A 630 -34.41 3.52 -23.06
CA ARG A 630 -35.34 4.64 -22.86
C ARG A 630 -36.17 4.47 -21.58
N ALA A 631 -36.67 3.28 -21.30
CA ALA A 631 -37.39 2.97 -20.07
C ALA A 631 -36.49 3.13 -18.82
N ASN A 632 -35.24 2.69 -18.92
CA ASN A 632 -34.25 2.83 -17.85
C ASN A 632 -33.92 4.31 -17.58
N LEU A 633 -33.71 5.11 -18.64
CA LEU A 633 -33.48 6.55 -18.52
C LEU A 633 -34.67 7.25 -17.86
N ALA A 634 -35.90 6.90 -18.24
CA ALA A 634 -37.11 7.43 -17.59
C ALA A 634 -37.17 7.10 -16.10
N THR A 635 -36.87 5.85 -15.73
CA THR A 635 -36.82 5.40 -14.33
C THR A 635 -35.77 6.16 -13.51
N CYS A 636 -34.66 6.53 -14.13
CA CYS A 636 -33.53 7.16 -13.45
C CYS A 636 -33.49 8.69 -13.58
N ALA A 637 -34.42 9.29 -14.32
CA ALA A 637 -34.30 10.67 -14.80
C ALA A 637 -34.14 11.70 -13.68
N GLN A 638 -34.88 11.57 -12.57
CA GLN A 638 -34.80 12.49 -11.44
C GLN A 638 -33.39 12.53 -10.85
N ARG A 639 -32.84 11.35 -10.50
CA ARG A 639 -31.51 11.24 -9.87
C ARG A 639 -30.37 11.54 -10.85
N MET A 640 -30.56 11.27 -12.14
CA MET A 640 -29.61 11.64 -13.20
C MET A 640 -29.54 13.15 -13.35
N LEU A 641 -30.68 13.82 -13.55
CA LEU A 641 -30.75 15.27 -13.70
C LEU A 641 -30.13 15.97 -12.49
N HIS A 642 -30.44 15.50 -11.28
CA HIS A 642 -29.85 16.04 -10.04
C HIS A 642 -28.33 15.98 -10.04
N ARG A 643 -27.72 14.82 -10.37
CA ARG A 643 -26.25 14.68 -10.40
C ARG A 643 -25.61 15.40 -11.59
N LEU A 644 -26.28 15.50 -12.73
CA LEU A 644 -25.78 16.30 -13.86
C LEU A 644 -25.78 17.80 -13.53
N ASP A 645 -26.78 18.30 -12.80
CA ASP A 645 -26.87 19.71 -12.41
C ASP A 645 -25.76 20.14 -11.44
N MET A 646 -25.25 19.22 -10.61
CA MET A 646 -24.11 19.50 -9.72
C MET A 646 -22.86 19.96 -10.47
N ASN A 647 -22.72 19.66 -11.77
CA ASN A 647 -21.63 20.16 -12.60
C ASN A 647 -21.65 21.69 -12.76
N ARG A 648 -22.83 22.32 -12.64
CA ARG A 648 -23.02 23.77 -12.78
C ARG A 648 -22.74 24.54 -11.49
N LEU A 649 -22.58 23.83 -10.37
CA LEU A 649 -22.37 24.40 -9.05
C LEU A 649 -20.89 24.36 -8.67
N PRO A 650 -20.37 25.37 -7.94
CA PRO A 650 -19.05 25.30 -7.33
C PRO A 650 -19.01 24.18 -6.28
N PRO A 651 -17.84 23.55 -6.00
CA PRO A 651 -17.74 22.39 -5.12
C PRO A 651 -18.44 22.55 -3.76
N ALA A 652 -18.33 23.72 -3.12
CA ALA A 652 -18.93 23.99 -1.81
C ALA A 652 -20.47 24.04 -1.82
N ALA A 653 -21.10 24.28 -2.97
CA ALA A 653 -22.56 24.36 -3.10
C ALA A 653 -23.21 23.04 -3.54
N ARG A 654 -22.42 21.99 -3.78
CA ARG A 654 -22.92 20.71 -4.28
C ARG A 654 -23.51 19.89 -3.14
N SER A 655 -24.78 19.49 -3.27
CA SER A 655 -25.40 18.52 -2.36
C SER A 655 -24.94 17.09 -2.65
N LYS A 656 -24.59 16.78 -3.90
CA LYS A 656 -24.06 15.49 -4.36
C LYS A 656 -22.84 15.66 -5.27
N THR A 657 -22.01 14.63 -5.36
CA THR A 657 -20.93 14.59 -6.34
C THR A 657 -21.51 14.51 -7.76
N PRO A 658 -21.01 15.34 -8.70
CA PRO A 658 -21.53 15.36 -10.05
C PRO A 658 -21.24 14.07 -10.81
N MET A 659 -21.98 13.86 -11.90
CA MET A 659 -21.72 12.79 -12.86
C MET A 659 -21.33 13.37 -14.23
N PRO A 660 -20.34 12.79 -14.94
CA PRO A 660 -19.43 11.76 -14.47
C PRO A 660 -18.61 12.25 -13.25
N PRO A 661 -18.09 11.34 -12.41
CA PRO A 661 -17.32 11.72 -11.23
C PRO A 661 -16.15 12.62 -11.60
N PRO A 662 -15.80 13.65 -10.81
CA PRO A 662 -14.69 14.54 -11.12
C PRO A 662 -13.32 13.85 -11.31
N ALA A 663 -13.14 12.66 -10.72
CA ALA A 663 -11.94 11.83 -10.90
C ALA A 663 -11.92 11.02 -12.21
N ALA A 664 -13.04 10.93 -12.94
CA ALA A 664 -13.07 10.26 -14.23
C ALA A 664 -12.26 11.05 -15.26
N ALA A 665 -11.42 10.35 -16.04
CA ALA A 665 -10.47 10.98 -16.95
C ALA A 665 -11.12 11.96 -17.96
N HIS A 666 -12.35 11.66 -18.41
CA HIS A 666 -13.10 12.49 -19.36
C HIS A 666 -13.94 13.60 -18.72
N ALA A 667 -14.02 13.69 -17.39
CA ALA A 667 -14.93 14.61 -16.71
C ALA A 667 -14.65 16.09 -17.05
N GLY A 668 -13.37 16.48 -17.14
CA GLY A 668 -12.99 17.85 -17.52
C GLY A 668 -13.44 18.22 -18.94
N ALA A 669 -13.27 17.31 -19.90
CA ALA A 669 -13.70 17.50 -21.29
C ALA A 669 -15.24 17.48 -21.41
N PHE A 670 -15.91 16.62 -20.65
CA PHE A 670 -17.35 16.53 -20.58
C PHE A 670 -18.01 17.87 -20.20
N LEU A 671 -17.45 18.56 -19.20
CA LEU A 671 -17.95 19.88 -18.75
C LEU A 671 -17.95 20.95 -19.84
N GLN A 672 -17.06 20.82 -20.83
CA GLN A 672 -16.92 21.75 -21.95
C GLN A 672 -17.68 21.30 -23.20
N SER A 673 -18.30 20.12 -23.15
CA SER A 673 -18.97 19.50 -24.29
C SER A 673 -20.44 19.91 -24.41
N PRO A 674 -21.03 19.88 -25.63
CA PRO A 674 -22.47 20.06 -25.80
C PRO A 674 -23.30 18.91 -25.20
N ASP A 675 -22.66 17.78 -24.86
CA ASP A 675 -23.34 16.58 -24.35
C ASP A 675 -24.03 16.84 -23.01
N LEU A 676 -23.47 17.69 -22.13
CA LEU A 676 -24.12 18.03 -20.87
C LEU A 676 -25.48 18.71 -21.09
N ALA A 677 -25.54 19.69 -22.00
CA ALA A 677 -26.79 20.37 -22.33
C ALA A 677 -27.78 19.38 -22.98
N ALA A 678 -27.34 18.63 -23.98
CA ALA A 678 -28.18 17.67 -24.70
C ALA A 678 -28.78 16.59 -23.77
N MET A 679 -27.99 16.03 -22.85
CA MET A 679 -28.49 15.04 -21.89
C MET A 679 -29.50 15.63 -20.93
N ARG A 680 -29.28 16.85 -20.45
CA ARG A 680 -30.23 17.53 -19.57
C ARG A 680 -31.54 17.80 -20.28
N ASP A 681 -31.48 18.36 -21.49
CA ASP A 681 -32.67 18.65 -22.28
C ASP A 681 -33.51 17.38 -22.46
N LEU A 682 -32.89 16.26 -22.84
CA LEU A 682 -33.60 14.97 -22.95
C LEU A 682 -34.27 14.56 -21.62
N LEU A 683 -33.55 14.63 -20.50
CA LEU A 683 -34.09 14.25 -19.20
C LEU A 683 -35.22 15.16 -18.73
N GLU A 684 -35.14 16.46 -19.01
CA GLU A 684 -36.19 17.43 -18.69
C GLU A 684 -37.47 17.13 -19.49
N HIS A 685 -37.35 16.78 -20.78
CA HIS A 685 -38.50 16.32 -21.59
C HIS A 685 -39.11 15.02 -21.05
N VAL A 686 -38.27 14.05 -20.64
CA VAL A 686 -38.72 12.77 -20.07
C VAL A 686 -39.47 12.98 -18.75
N LEU A 687 -38.97 13.88 -17.89
CA LEU A 687 -39.64 14.22 -16.63
C LEU A 687 -40.96 14.96 -16.88
N GLN A 688 -40.98 15.91 -17.81
CA GLN A 688 -42.19 16.65 -18.17
C GLN A 688 -43.28 15.73 -18.71
N ALA A 689 -42.93 14.76 -19.57
CA ALA A 689 -43.86 13.74 -20.07
C ALA A 689 -44.47 12.89 -18.93
N SER A 690 -43.77 12.78 -17.80
CA SER A 690 -44.19 12.05 -16.60
C SER A 690 -44.87 12.95 -15.55
N GLY A 691 -45.12 14.23 -15.86
CA GLY A 691 -45.76 15.19 -14.95
C GLY A 691 -44.85 15.73 -13.84
N VAL A 692 -43.53 15.52 -13.93
CA VAL A 692 -42.55 15.98 -12.93
C VAL A 692 -41.80 17.20 -13.46
N ARG A 693 -41.74 18.29 -12.71
CA ARG A 693 -40.96 19.48 -13.11
C ARG A 693 -39.51 19.36 -12.65
N SER A 694 -38.57 19.74 -13.51
CA SER A 694 -37.13 19.75 -13.20
C SER A 694 -36.80 20.62 -11.97
N ALA A 695 -37.45 21.76 -11.82
CA ALA A 695 -37.30 22.63 -10.65
C ALA A 695 -37.65 21.93 -9.34
N ASP A 696 -38.68 21.07 -9.34
CA ASP A 696 -39.05 20.30 -8.15
C ASP A 696 -37.99 19.24 -7.84
N VAL A 697 -37.45 18.55 -8.86
CA VAL A 697 -36.37 17.57 -8.67
C VAL A 697 -35.15 18.22 -8.01
N LEU A 698 -34.74 19.39 -8.47
CA LEU A 698 -33.55 20.09 -7.97
C LEU A 698 -33.75 20.72 -6.58
N ALA A 699 -35.00 21.01 -6.20
CA ALA A 699 -35.33 21.57 -4.89
C ALA A 699 -35.41 20.51 -3.77
N HIS A 700 -35.65 19.23 -4.12
CA HIS A 700 -35.79 18.16 -3.13
C HIS A 700 -34.44 17.51 -2.76
N PRO A 701 -34.30 17.01 -1.51
CA PRO A 701 -33.15 16.20 -1.13
C PRO A 701 -33.00 14.96 -2.03
N TYR A 702 -31.77 14.65 -2.44
CA TYR A 702 -31.51 13.53 -3.36
C TYR A 702 -32.11 12.19 -2.88
N ALA A 703 -32.03 11.92 -1.57
CA ALA A 703 -32.54 10.69 -0.97
C ALA A 703 -34.06 10.51 -1.12
N THR A 704 -34.81 11.61 -1.23
CA THR A 704 -36.28 11.59 -1.38
C THR A 704 -36.72 11.47 -2.84
N LEU A 705 -35.78 11.59 -3.80
CA LEU A 705 -36.06 11.38 -5.22
C LEU A 705 -36.31 9.91 -5.53
N ALA A 706 -37.13 9.64 -6.54
CA ALA A 706 -37.43 8.30 -7.01
C ALA A 706 -36.14 7.50 -7.25
N PRO A 707 -36.03 6.27 -6.70
CA PRO A 707 -34.82 5.48 -6.83
C PRO A 707 -34.62 5.01 -8.27
N CYS A 708 -33.40 5.15 -8.78
CA CYS A 708 -32.99 4.58 -10.06
C CYS A 708 -32.78 3.07 -9.88
N ARG A 709 -33.83 2.28 -10.11
CA ARG A 709 -33.82 0.82 -10.03
C ARG A 709 -34.03 0.25 -11.43
N VAL A 710 -32.93 -0.15 -12.05
CA VAL A 710 -32.97 -0.86 -13.34
C VAL A 710 -33.13 -2.35 -13.06
N PRO A 711 -34.03 -3.08 -13.73
CA PRO A 711 -34.15 -4.53 -13.57
C PRO A 711 -32.82 -5.21 -13.87
N THR A 712 -32.30 -5.97 -12.91
CA THR A 712 -31.17 -6.89 -13.10
C THR A 712 -31.72 -8.29 -13.33
N GLY A 713 -31.20 -8.99 -14.35
CA GLY A 713 -31.68 -10.31 -14.77
C GLY A 713 -31.29 -11.44 -13.83
#